data_AF-A0A8K0KV34-F1
#
_entry.id   AF-A0A8K0KV34-F1
#
_cell.length_a   1.000
_cell.length_b   1.000
_cell.length_c   1.000
_cell.angle_alpha   90.00
_cell.angle_beta   90.00
_cell.angle_gamma   90.00
#
_symmetry.space_group_name_H-M   'P 1'
#
loop_
_entity.id
_entity.type
_entity.pdbx_description
1 polymer ?
#
loop_
_entity_poly.entity_id
_entity_poly.type
_entity_poly.pdbx_seq_one_letter_code
_entity_poly.pdbx_strand_id
1 'polypeptide(L)'
;MPPLKVVALISGGKDSLFSIQHCVANGHCIVALANLHPEQTSTQDIDSFMYQTVGHNIVELIAQALELPLYRQSISGSATSTSKTYSPGQSSDEVECMHTLLAAVKSAHPEVNAVCSGAILSDYQRTRVESVAIRLGLTPLSYLWQFPFLPPYKEEQLLYDMAEVGQDSRIIKVASGSLDESMLWSNVADARTISRLMKASSRFGELGDGSTIGEGGEYETLTLDGPTPLWKHRIQTDEGSLERVNGEGGTASLKLLDAVLVAKELGNTESKLPRIPDMFDTRFDAIRQAAPQVEHCPDGSDAPSAIGGTTMSQGTLPLTTCSAGEIKQLANLTHSGATAEEQTQGIIKDLREMHQIDPSTINHTTILLKSMNDFPTINKIYGSFFTTPNPPSRITIASGPLLPPNTHISLSLTHSVTLRRDALHVQSQSYWAPANIGPYSQAISLRLPPTSDTVPAASLIHIAGQIPLVPATMDLHAPPSLSPSDLALDQTLLAAQHLFRIAQTMNTNAFLGGVLCIGRDAVPNPLTYVRAGAQVWSALHSPTPSAVHNGEAAGEEESDDEVDVWDIRHGLASKRGARGGDKSLYRDTIQRDCIPPYFAAEVQGLPRGAGVEWEGGEVEGDVGGAGEGRGPGGCGQGWVDGGVEDGVCSLGCEGTEVEGDGSDVGDCVVGIS
;
A
#
# COMPACT_ATOMS: atom_id res chain seq x y z
N MET A 1 6.50 19.75 5.85
CA MET A 1 7.89 19.46 6.32
C MET A 1 8.96 20.24 5.54
N PRO A 2 10.21 20.41 6.04
CA PRO A 2 11.30 20.97 5.24
C PRO A 2 11.69 20.05 4.08
N PRO A 3 12.21 20.60 2.95
CA PRO A 3 12.75 19.82 1.85
C PRO A 3 13.75 18.73 2.28
N LEU A 4 13.54 17.50 1.82
CA LEU A 4 14.50 16.41 2.00
C LEU A 4 15.74 16.61 1.11
N LYS A 5 16.86 16.06 1.57
CA LYS A 5 18.14 16.02 0.86
C LYS A 5 18.37 14.59 0.39
N VAL A 6 18.22 14.40 -0.91
CA VAL A 6 17.99 13.09 -1.52
C VAL A 6 19.23 12.63 -2.27
N VAL A 7 19.65 11.39 -2.01
CA VAL A 7 20.47 10.63 -2.96
C VAL A 7 19.56 9.83 -3.88
N ALA A 8 19.73 9.96 -5.20
CA ALA A 8 18.92 9.22 -6.17
C ALA A 8 19.65 7.96 -6.64
N LEU A 9 19.03 6.79 -6.48
CA LEU A 9 19.48 5.56 -7.11
C LEU A 9 19.13 5.62 -8.60
N ILE A 10 20.13 5.57 -9.47
CA ILE A 10 19.94 5.65 -10.91
C ILE A 10 20.45 4.40 -11.63
N SER A 11 19.68 3.96 -12.62
CA SER A 11 20.09 2.94 -13.59
C SER A 11 20.51 3.57 -14.93
N GLY A 12 20.07 4.80 -15.20
CA GLY A 12 20.15 5.46 -16.50
C GLY A 12 18.87 5.32 -17.33
N GLY A 13 17.98 4.41 -16.95
CA GLY A 13 16.68 4.20 -17.59
C GLY A 13 15.60 5.18 -17.14
N LYS A 14 14.48 5.17 -17.89
CA LYS A 14 13.38 6.13 -17.81
C LYS A 14 12.85 6.33 -16.38
N ASP A 15 12.70 5.26 -15.61
CA ASP A 15 11.98 5.29 -14.33
C ASP A 15 12.82 5.97 -13.24
N SER A 16 14.12 5.67 -13.22
CA SER A 16 15.02 6.27 -12.24
C SER A 16 15.16 7.79 -12.42
N LEU A 17 15.18 8.28 -13.67
CA LEU A 17 15.25 9.71 -13.95
C LEU A 17 13.89 10.41 -13.77
N PHE A 18 12.79 9.72 -14.08
CA PHE A 18 11.45 10.27 -13.85
C PHE A 18 11.12 10.37 -12.36
N SER A 19 11.56 9.39 -11.54
CA SER A 19 11.40 9.44 -10.08
C SER A 19 12.15 10.63 -9.44
N ILE A 20 13.29 11.04 -10.01
CA ILE A 20 13.98 12.27 -9.60
C ILE A 20 13.10 13.51 -9.84
N GLN A 21 12.41 13.58 -10.98
CA GLN A 21 11.48 14.70 -11.27
C GLN A 21 10.38 14.78 -10.23
N HIS A 22 9.84 13.64 -9.79
CA HIS A 22 8.84 13.61 -8.71
C HIS A 22 9.42 14.07 -7.36
N CYS A 23 10.66 13.73 -7.04
CA CYS A 23 11.31 14.31 -5.85
C CYS A 23 11.38 15.84 -5.92
N VAL A 24 11.76 16.39 -7.08
CA VAL A 24 11.81 17.84 -7.29
C VAL A 24 10.41 18.47 -7.22
N ALA A 25 9.40 17.83 -7.81
CA ALA A 25 8.01 18.29 -7.78
C ALA A 25 7.41 18.32 -6.35
N ASN A 26 7.83 17.40 -5.48
CA ASN A 26 7.51 17.42 -4.04
C ASN A 26 8.41 18.37 -3.23
N GLY A 27 9.20 19.21 -3.90
CA GLY A 27 10.03 20.24 -3.27
C GLY A 27 11.30 19.71 -2.61
N HIS A 28 11.73 18.47 -2.89
CA HIS A 28 12.99 17.93 -2.38
C HIS A 28 14.19 18.36 -3.23
N CYS A 29 15.39 18.23 -2.66
CA CYS A 29 16.64 18.62 -3.29
C CYS A 29 17.52 17.39 -3.50
N ILE A 30 17.88 17.12 -4.76
CA ILE A 30 18.81 16.06 -5.12
C ILE A 30 20.24 16.54 -4.82
N VAL A 31 20.97 15.75 -4.04
CA VAL A 31 22.33 16.08 -3.60
C VAL A 31 23.37 15.26 -4.35
N ALA A 32 23.08 13.99 -4.61
CA ALA A 32 23.99 13.07 -5.26
C ALA A 32 23.23 11.97 -6.01
N LEU A 33 23.92 11.33 -6.94
CA LEU A 33 23.49 10.16 -7.68
C LEU A 33 24.27 8.94 -7.19
N ALA A 34 23.60 7.80 -7.10
CA ALA A 34 24.18 6.54 -6.71
C ALA A 34 23.83 5.48 -7.76
N ASN A 35 24.83 4.73 -8.23
CA ASN A 35 24.65 3.67 -9.22
C ASN A 35 25.41 2.40 -8.82
N LEU A 36 24.72 1.27 -8.90
CA LEU A 36 25.33 -0.05 -8.83
C LEU A 36 25.55 -0.57 -10.25
N HIS A 37 26.70 -1.18 -10.51
CA HIS A 37 27.05 -1.66 -11.84
C HIS A 37 27.75 -3.03 -11.81
N PRO A 38 27.68 -3.82 -12.89
CA PRO A 38 28.44 -5.06 -13.03
C PRO A 38 29.96 -4.84 -12.91
N GLU A 39 30.69 -5.85 -12.47
CA GLU A 39 32.16 -5.84 -12.48
C GLU A 39 32.68 -5.92 -13.92
N GLN A 40 33.70 -5.12 -14.27
CA GLN A 40 34.16 -4.95 -15.67
C GLN A 40 34.70 -6.24 -16.33
N THR A 41 34.94 -7.30 -15.56
CA THR A 41 35.51 -8.57 -16.03
C THR A 41 34.48 -9.61 -16.47
N SER A 42 33.18 -9.43 -16.19
CA SER A 42 32.15 -10.37 -16.65
C SER A 42 31.73 -10.06 -18.09
N THR A 43 32.20 -10.86 -19.04
CA THR A 43 31.75 -10.85 -20.45
C THR A 43 30.33 -11.41 -20.63
N GLN A 44 29.63 -11.72 -19.55
CA GLN A 44 28.26 -12.20 -19.53
C GLN A 44 27.41 -11.12 -18.86
N ASP A 45 26.32 -10.72 -19.53
CA ASP A 45 25.24 -9.97 -18.89
C ASP A 45 24.87 -10.71 -17.61
N ILE A 46 25.15 -10.10 -16.46
CA ILE A 46 24.64 -10.63 -15.20
C ILE A 46 23.14 -10.37 -15.25
N ASP A 47 22.33 -11.41 -15.39
CA ASP A 47 20.88 -11.32 -15.26
C ASP A 47 20.53 -10.93 -13.81
N SER A 48 20.59 -9.62 -13.49
CA SER A 48 20.20 -9.07 -12.20
C SER A 48 18.72 -8.70 -12.24
N PHE A 49 17.96 -9.21 -11.29
CA PHE A 49 16.56 -8.82 -11.07
C PHE A 49 16.43 -7.38 -10.56
N MET A 50 17.52 -6.77 -10.10
CA MET A 50 17.51 -5.48 -9.42
C MET A 50 18.15 -4.35 -10.23
N TYR A 51 19.16 -4.64 -11.05
CA TYR A 51 19.99 -3.60 -11.68
C TYR A 51 20.07 -3.75 -13.20
N GLN A 52 19.90 -2.63 -13.89
CA GLN A 52 20.12 -2.53 -15.33
C GLN A 52 21.60 -2.74 -15.66
N THR A 53 21.90 -3.66 -16.58
CA THR A 53 23.29 -3.94 -17.02
C THR A 53 23.66 -3.22 -18.30
N VAL A 54 22.68 -2.96 -19.19
CA VAL A 54 22.89 -2.31 -20.49
C VAL A 54 22.93 -0.79 -20.34
N GLY A 55 23.89 -0.13 -20.99
CA GLY A 55 24.00 1.33 -20.99
C GLY A 55 24.68 1.96 -19.77
N HIS A 56 25.25 1.15 -18.85
CA HIS A 56 25.92 1.63 -17.64
C HIS A 56 27.15 2.52 -17.91
N ASN A 57 27.68 2.51 -19.14
CA ASN A 57 28.79 3.37 -19.58
C ASN A 57 28.36 4.84 -19.74
N ILE A 58 27.06 5.11 -19.89
CA ILE A 58 26.52 6.47 -20.10
C ILE A 58 26.10 7.14 -18.80
N VAL A 59 25.99 6.39 -17.70
CA VAL A 59 25.59 6.92 -16.37
C VAL A 59 26.48 8.08 -15.92
N GLU A 60 27.78 8.06 -16.25
CA GLU A 60 28.70 9.16 -15.97
C GLU A 60 28.36 10.42 -16.77
N LEU A 61 27.95 10.29 -18.03
CA LEU A 61 27.47 11.41 -18.84
C LEU A 61 26.14 11.95 -18.31
N ILE A 62 25.24 11.08 -17.81
CA ILE A 62 24.00 11.53 -17.16
C ILE A 62 24.34 12.39 -15.94
N ALA A 63 25.25 11.94 -15.07
CA ALA A 63 25.66 12.73 -13.91
C ALA A 63 26.26 14.09 -14.28
N GLN A 64 27.09 14.13 -15.32
CA GLN A 64 27.62 15.38 -15.87
C GLN A 64 26.52 16.26 -16.47
N ALA A 65 25.54 15.66 -17.15
CA ALA A 65 24.41 16.38 -17.74
C ALA A 65 23.50 17.02 -16.69
N LEU A 66 23.37 16.38 -15.52
CA LEU A 66 22.64 16.91 -14.37
C LEU A 66 23.49 17.81 -13.46
N GLU A 67 24.81 17.84 -13.65
CA GLU A 67 25.80 18.50 -12.78
C GLU A 67 25.71 18.04 -11.31
N LEU A 68 25.53 16.73 -11.10
CA LEU A 68 25.42 16.12 -9.77
C LEU A 68 26.60 15.16 -9.48
N PRO A 69 27.09 15.10 -8.23
CA PRO A 69 28.07 14.09 -7.82
C PRO A 69 27.54 12.67 -8.07
N LEU A 70 28.38 11.79 -8.63
CA LEU A 70 28.06 10.39 -8.88
C LEU A 70 28.94 9.48 -8.03
N TYR A 71 28.29 8.58 -7.29
CA TYR A 71 28.93 7.51 -6.56
C TYR A 71 28.57 6.19 -7.21
N ARG A 72 29.59 5.36 -7.46
CA ARG A 72 29.44 4.06 -8.12
C ARG A 72 30.01 2.96 -7.25
N GLN A 73 29.34 1.82 -7.25
CA GLN A 73 29.79 0.62 -6.57
C GLN A 73 29.60 -0.58 -7.50
N SER A 74 30.64 -1.40 -7.67
CA SER A 74 30.51 -2.66 -8.38
C SER A 74 29.70 -3.65 -7.55
N ILE A 75 28.79 -4.37 -8.20
CA ILE A 75 28.00 -5.42 -7.59
C ILE A 75 28.92 -6.62 -7.37
N SER A 76 29.09 -7.02 -6.12
CA SER A 76 29.77 -8.25 -5.72
C SER A 76 28.77 -9.20 -5.06
N GLY A 77 28.86 -10.50 -5.35
CA GLY A 77 27.93 -11.51 -4.85
C GLY A 77 26.86 -11.89 -5.86
N SER A 78 25.82 -12.56 -5.41
CA SER A 78 24.67 -12.98 -6.23
C SER A 78 23.36 -12.67 -5.52
N ALA A 79 22.24 -12.70 -6.26
CA ALA A 79 20.90 -12.56 -5.70
C ALA A 79 20.51 -13.80 -4.87
N THR A 80 21.11 -13.94 -3.68
CA THR A 80 20.87 -15.06 -2.77
C THR A 80 19.50 -14.99 -2.10
N SER A 81 18.97 -13.78 -1.92
CA SER A 81 17.61 -13.54 -1.50
C SER A 81 16.74 -13.25 -2.73
N THR A 82 15.92 -14.23 -3.14
CA THR A 82 14.97 -14.09 -4.26
C THR A 82 13.53 -13.80 -3.81
N SER A 83 13.29 -13.72 -2.49
CA SER A 83 11.97 -13.43 -1.93
C SER A 83 11.53 -11.98 -2.19
N LYS A 84 10.20 -11.75 -2.24
CA LYS A 84 9.59 -10.40 -2.23
C LYS A 84 9.96 -9.62 -0.97
N THR A 85 10.25 -10.34 0.12
CA THR A 85 10.62 -9.79 1.41
C THR A 85 12.13 -9.90 1.62
N TYR A 86 12.75 -8.89 2.23
CA TYR A 86 14.19 -8.87 2.44
C TYR A 86 14.58 -8.83 3.91
N SER A 87 15.47 -9.74 4.31
CA SER A 87 16.10 -9.80 5.64
C SER A 87 17.62 -9.67 5.49
N PRO A 88 18.30 -8.79 6.25
CA PRO A 88 19.76 -8.75 6.26
C PRO A 88 20.31 -10.00 6.96
N GLY A 89 21.45 -10.53 6.49
CA GLY A 89 22.13 -11.66 7.14
C GLY A 89 22.87 -12.63 6.21
N GLN A 90 22.68 -12.52 4.89
CA GLN A 90 23.46 -13.26 3.91
C GLN A 90 24.61 -12.37 3.45
N SER A 91 25.83 -12.65 3.91
CA SER A 91 27.03 -11.82 3.69
C SER A 91 27.50 -11.74 2.22
N SER A 92 26.79 -12.40 1.30
CA SER A 92 27.11 -12.47 -0.13
C SER A 92 25.99 -11.94 -1.04
N ASP A 93 24.97 -11.30 -0.49
CA ASP A 93 23.83 -10.80 -1.27
C ASP A 93 24.14 -9.46 -1.93
N GLU A 94 23.74 -9.29 -3.19
CA GLU A 94 23.99 -8.07 -3.98
C GLU A 94 23.43 -6.80 -3.33
N VAL A 95 22.39 -6.91 -2.50
CA VAL A 95 21.76 -5.77 -1.81
C VAL A 95 22.71 -5.11 -0.80
N GLU A 96 23.66 -5.84 -0.22
CA GLU A 96 24.62 -5.27 0.73
C GLU A 96 25.65 -4.34 0.04
N CYS A 97 25.82 -4.47 -1.28
CA CYS A 97 26.57 -3.48 -2.06
C CYS A 97 25.88 -2.12 -2.06
N MET A 98 24.53 -2.10 -2.12
CA MET A 98 23.75 -0.86 -2.02
C MET A 98 23.90 -0.20 -0.65
N HIS A 99 23.93 -0.99 0.43
CA HIS A 99 24.19 -0.48 1.77
C HIS A 99 25.57 0.21 1.84
N THR A 100 26.60 -0.44 1.31
CA THR A 100 27.97 0.11 1.28
C THR A 100 28.03 1.41 0.48
N LEU A 101 27.40 1.44 -0.71
CA LEU A 101 27.35 2.62 -1.57
C LEU A 101 26.66 3.80 -0.88
N LEU A 102 25.46 3.58 -0.33
CA LEU A 102 24.69 4.65 0.32
C LEU A 102 25.34 5.12 1.62
N ALA A 103 26.03 4.24 2.36
CA ALA A 103 26.85 4.64 3.50
C ALA A 103 28.01 5.56 3.10
N ALA A 104 28.67 5.28 1.96
CA ALA A 104 29.73 6.14 1.43
C ALA A 104 29.19 7.52 1.00
N VAL A 105 28.02 7.56 0.33
CA VAL A 105 27.34 8.82 -0.03
C VAL A 105 27.01 9.63 1.23
N LYS A 106 26.42 9.00 2.25
CA LYS A 106 26.04 9.68 3.49
C LYS A 106 27.26 10.20 4.26
N SER A 107 28.40 9.50 4.18
CA SER A 107 29.66 9.96 4.75
C SER A 107 30.19 11.22 4.05
N ALA A 108 30.08 11.28 2.72
CA ALA A 108 30.51 12.44 1.93
C ALA A 108 29.51 13.61 1.97
N HIS A 109 28.22 13.32 2.16
CA HIS A 109 27.12 14.27 2.22
C HIS A 109 26.27 14.04 3.49
N PRO A 110 26.73 14.49 4.67
CA PRO A 110 26.04 14.28 5.94
C PRO A 110 24.62 14.86 6.01
N GLU A 111 24.29 15.80 5.14
CA GLU A 111 22.96 16.40 4.99
C GLU A 111 21.94 15.44 4.36
N VAL A 112 22.37 14.38 3.66
CA VAL A 112 21.50 13.42 3.01
C VAL A 112 20.67 12.66 4.04
N ASN A 113 19.35 12.74 3.90
CA ASN A 113 18.37 12.16 4.81
C ASN A 113 17.29 11.32 4.10
N ALA A 114 17.39 11.17 2.78
CA ALA A 114 16.46 10.38 1.98
C ALA A 114 17.14 9.70 0.78
N VAL A 115 16.57 8.60 0.32
CA VAL A 115 16.97 7.90 -0.90
C VAL A 115 15.77 7.72 -1.82
N CYS A 116 15.95 8.01 -3.10
CA CYS A 116 14.92 7.86 -4.12
C CYS A 116 15.18 6.64 -5.00
N SER A 117 14.13 5.88 -5.34
CA SER A 117 14.17 4.76 -6.29
C SER A 117 13.10 4.89 -7.38
N GLY A 118 13.32 4.21 -8.52
CA GLY A 118 12.41 4.21 -9.67
C GLY A 118 11.46 3.02 -9.74
N ALA A 119 11.30 2.23 -8.66
CA ALA A 119 10.42 1.06 -8.68
C ALA A 119 8.95 1.46 -8.85
N ILE A 120 8.23 0.78 -9.75
CA ILE A 120 6.83 1.09 -10.07
C ILE A 120 5.90 0.02 -9.50
N LEU A 121 6.09 -1.24 -9.91
CA LEU A 121 5.25 -2.39 -9.53
C LEU A 121 6.05 -3.55 -8.93
N SER A 122 7.38 -3.54 -9.03
CA SER A 122 8.26 -4.52 -8.36
C SER A 122 8.39 -4.36 -6.83
N ASP A 123 7.66 -5.19 -6.06
CA ASP A 123 7.83 -5.28 -4.59
C ASP A 123 9.26 -5.69 -4.22
N TYR A 124 9.87 -6.53 -5.07
CA TYR A 124 11.22 -7.04 -4.90
C TYR A 124 12.24 -5.90 -4.81
N GLN A 125 12.18 -4.94 -5.73
CA GLN A 125 13.08 -3.79 -5.75
C GLN A 125 12.78 -2.84 -4.58
N ARG A 126 11.50 -2.54 -4.33
CA ARG A 126 11.07 -1.62 -3.27
C ARG A 126 11.57 -2.06 -1.89
N THR A 127 11.30 -3.29 -1.49
CA THR A 127 11.61 -3.77 -0.12
C THR A 127 13.10 -3.81 0.17
N ARG A 128 13.96 -4.02 -0.84
CA ARG A 128 15.42 -3.97 -0.71
C ARG A 128 15.92 -2.56 -0.47
N VAL A 129 15.43 -1.59 -1.25
CA VAL A 129 15.75 -0.18 -1.05
C VAL A 129 15.27 0.29 0.32
N GLU A 130 14.04 -0.05 0.71
CA GLU A 130 13.49 0.25 2.03
C GLU A 130 14.37 -0.33 3.16
N SER A 131 14.74 -1.61 3.07
CA SER A 131 15.59 -2.26 4.07
C SER A 131 16.93 -1.54 4.27
N VAL A 132 17.61 -1.18 3.17
CA VAL A 132 18.88 -0.47 3.24
C VAL A 132 18.68 0.96 3.77
N ALA A 133 17.67 1.67 3.28
CA ALA A 133 17.38 3.05 3.69
C ALA A 133 17.14 3.14 5.20
N ILE A 134 16.27 2.28 5.74
CA ILE A 134 15.91 2.28 7.15
C ILE A 134 17.11 1.94 8.04
N ARG A 135 17.96 0.98 7.64
CA ARG A 135 19.21 0.65 8.36
C ARG A 135 20.18 1.83 8.42
N LEU A 136 20.20 2.66 7.37
CA LEU A 136 21.03 3.87 7.31
C LEU A 136 20.33 5.10 7.89
N GLY A 137 19.10 4.99 8.40
CA GLY A 137 18.32 6.13 8.90
C GLY A 137 17.97 7.14 7.80
N LEU A 138 17.79 6.68 6.56
CA LEU A 138 17.32 7.46 5.42
C LEU A 138 15.83 7.22 5.20
N THR A 139 15.11 8.25 4.76
CA THR A 139 13.71 8.12 4.32
C THR A 139 13.68 7.53 2.90
N PRO A 140 13.09 6.35 2.68
CA PRO A 140 12.94 5.82 1.32
C PRO A 140 11.79 6.51 0.59
N LEU A 141 12.05 6.97 -0.64
CA LEU A 141 11.11 7.62 -1.53
C LEU A 141 10.90 6.74 -2.77
N SER A 142 9.66 6.34 -3.02
CA SER A 142 9.24 5.48 -4.13
C SER A 142 7.99 6.09 -4.78
N TYR A 143 8.11 7.31 -5.31
CA TYR A 143 6.96 8.07 -5.81
C TYR A 143 6.19 7.38 -6.94
N LEU A 144 6.86 6.55 -7.74
CA LEU A 144 6.23 5.81 -8.84
C LEU A 144 5.56 4.51 -8.39
N TRP A 145 5.70 4.13 -7.11
CA TRP A 145 5.13 2.89 -6.59
C TRP A 145 3.60 2.88 -6.69
N GLN A 146 3.04 1.88 -7.37
CA GLN A 146 1.60 1.72 -7.67
C GLN A 146 1.00 2.89 -8.49
N PHE A 147 1.81 3.73 -9.13
CA PHE A 147 1.34 4.91 -9.85
C PHE A 147 0.31 4.62 -10.97
N PRO A 148 0.42 3.53 -11.76
CA PRO A 148 -0.60 3.16 -12.74
C PRO A 148 -2.00 2.91 -12.14
N PHE A 149 -2.08 2.54 -10.87
CA PHE A 149 -3.32 2.29 -10.14
C PHE A 149 -3.89 3.55 -9.49
N LEU A 150 -3.34 4.73 -9.80
CA LEU A 150 -3.89 6.03 -9.42
C LEU A 150 -4.57 6.68 -10.63
N PRO A 151 -5.52 7.61 -10.43
CA PRO A 151 -6.17 8.33 -11.53
C PRO A 151 -5.13 8.85 -12.54
N PRO A 152 -5.37 8.68 -13.86
CA PRO A 152 -6.61 8.22 -14.51
C PRO A 152 -6.75 6.69 -14.68
N TYR A 153 -5.98 5.89 -13.94
CA TYR A 153 -6.02 4.42 -13.96
C TYR A 153 -5.67 3.81 -15.33
N LYS A 154 -4.58 4.30 -15.93
CA LYS A 154 -4.08 3.84 -17.23
C LYS A 154 -2.59 3.57 -17.15
N GLU A 155 -2.18 2.41 -17.64
CA GLU A 155 -0.80 1.96 -17.53
C GLU A 155 0.14 2.85 -18.35
N GLU A 156 -0.25 3.12 -19.59
CA GLU A 156 0.46 3.93 -20.57
C GLU A 156 0.52 5.41 -20.19
N GLN A 157 -0.32 5.87 -19.25
CA GLN A 157 -0.34 7.27 -18.83
C GLN A 157 1.02 7.71 -18.29
N LEU A 158 1.76 6.81 -17.64
CA LEU A 158 3.09 7.13 -17.14
C LEU A 158 4.05 7.53 -18.27
N LEU A 159 3.95 6.89 -19.44
CA LEU A 159 4.77 7.23 -20.62
C LEU A 159 4.34 8.56 -21.24
N TYR A 160 3.03 8.85 -21.26
CA TYR A 160 2.53 10.16 -21.66
C TYR A 160 2.97 11.27 -20.69
N ASP A 161 2.99 11.00 -19.38
CA ASP A 161 3.48 11.94 -18.37
C ASP A 161 4.99 12.23 -18.57
N MET A 162 5.79 11.21 -18.94
CA MET A 162 7.20 11.39 -19.33
C MET A 162 7.34 12.26 -20.60
N ALA A 163 6.47 12.07 -21.59
CA ALA A 163 6.45 12.89 -22.80
C ALA A 163 6.14 14.36 -22.47
N GLU A 164 5.18 14.60 -21.58
CA GLU A 164 4.70 15.93 -21.22
C GLU A 164 5.78 16.76 -20.52
N VAL A 165 6.62 16.14 -19.68
CA VAL A 165 7.78 16.81 -19.08
C VAL A 165 8.98 16.90 -20.02
N GLY A 166 8.88 16.33 -21.23
CA GLY A 166 9.96 16.34 -22.22
C GLY A 166 11.13 15.43 -21.85
N GLN A 167 10.88 14.31 -21.17
CA GLN A 167 11.89 13.28 -20.96
C GLN A 167 12.12 12.48 -22.25
N ASP A 168 13.36 12.43 -22.71
CA ASP A 168 13.77 11.62 -23.86
C ASP A 168 14.49 10.36 -23.38
N SER A 169 13.77 9.25 -23.39
CA SER A 169 14.29 7.93 -23.03
C SER A 169 14.18 6.97 -24.21
N ARG A 170 15.32 6.50 -24.71
CA ARG A 170 15.42 5.62 -25.87
C ARG A 170 15.41 4.16 -25.45
N ILE A 171 14.67 3.32 -26.17
CA ILE A 171 14.70 1.87 -25.99
C ILE A 171 16.07 1.35 -26.44
N ILE A 172 16.82 0.73 -25.53
CA ILE A 172 18.17 0.21 -25.80
C ILE A 172 18.25 -1.31 -25.74
N LYS A 173 17.25 -1.99 -25.20
CA LYS A 173 17.15 -3.45 -25.20
C LYS A 173 15.69 -3.86 -25.32
N VAL A 174 15.45 -4.94 -26.03
CA VAL A 174 14.16 -5.64 -26.08
C VAL A 174 14.38 -7.11 -25.73
N ALA A 175 13.50 -7.66 -24.90
CA ALA A 175 13.60 -9.02 -24.40
C ALA A 175 12.24 -9.74 -24.31
N SER A 176 11.25 -9.29 -25.09
CA SER A 176 9.92 -9.91 -25.18
C SER A 176 9.64 -10.37 -26.61
N GLY A 177 9.03 -11.54 -26.79
CA GLY A 177 8.62 -12.04 -28.10
C GLY A 177 7.56 -11.20 -28.82
N SER A 178 6.93 -10.24 -28.12
CA SER A 178 6.02 -9.26 -28.75
C SER A 178 6.73 -8.02 -29.30
N LEU A 179 7.98 -7.77 -28.90
CA LEU A 179 8.76 -6.60 -29.27
C LEU A 179 9.86 -7.01 -30.24
N ASP A 180 10.03 -6.23 -31.30
CA ASP A 180 11.05 -6.50 -32.32
C ASP A 180 12.15 -5.43 -32.31
N GLU A 181 13.27 -5.76 -32.94
CA GLU A 181 14.48 -4.94 -33.02
C GLU A 181 14.23 -3.54 -33.61
N SER A 182 13.15 -3.32 -34.37
CA SER A 182 12.82 -2.02 -34.95
C SER A 182 12.31 -1.00 -33.92
N MET A 183 12.11 -1.42 -32.67
CA MET A 183 11.81 -0.52 -31.55
C MET A 183 13.08 0.09 -30.94
N LEU A 184 14.24 -0.53 -31.16
CA LEU A 184 15.51 0.00 -30.67
C LEU A 184 15.71 1.44 -31.17
N TRP A 185 16.21 2.29 -30.28
CA TRP A 185 16.41 3.73 -30.48
C TRP A 185 15.15 4.59 -30.64
N SER A 186 13.95 4.00 -30.57
CA SER A 186 12.71 4.79 -30.47
C SER A 186 12.61 5.44 -29.10
N ASN A 187 12.14 6.70 -29.03
CA ASN A 187 11.77 7.29 -27.76
C ASN A 187 10.52 6.57 -27.23
N VAL A 188 10.61 6.04 -26.02
CA VAL A 188 9.56 5.27 -25.36
C VAL A 188 8.29 6.09 -25.14
N ALA A 189 8.45 7.40 -24.95
CA ALA A 189 7.38 8.34 -24.67
C ALA A 189 6.69 8.89 -25.94
N ASP A 190 7.18 8.55 -27.14
CA ASP A 190 6.52 8.96 -28.39
C ASP A 190 5.18 8.24 -28.55
N ALA A 191 4.11 8.97 -28.91
CA ALA A 191 2.75 8.40 -29.05
C ALA A 191 2.68 7.17 -29.98
N ARG A 192 3.50 7.15 -31.05
CA ARG A 192 3.61 5.99 -31.95
C ARG A 192 4.25 4.79 -31.25
N THR A 193 5.29 5.01 -30.46
CA THR A 193 5.97 3.96 -29.70
C THR A 193 5.05 3.40 -28.63
N ILE A 194 4.37 4.26 -27.87
CA ILE A 194 3.37 3.87 -26.86
C ILE A 194 2.29 2.99 -27.50
N SER A 195 1.73 3.41 -28.64
CA SER A 195 0.73 2.62 -29.38
C SER A 195 1.24 1.23 -29.79
N ARG A 196 2.52 1.12 -30.16
CA ARG A 196 3.16 -0.17 -30.49
C ARG A 196 3.35 -1.02 -29.24
N LEU A 197 3.77 -0.43 -28.13
CA LEU A 197 3.93 -1.12 -26.84
C LEU A 197 2.59 -1.66 -26.35
N MET A 198 1.53 -0.85 -26.32
CA MET A 198 0.19 -1.31 -25.92
C MET A 198 -0.29 -2.48 -26.78
N LYS A 199 -0.06 -2.41 -28.10
CA LYS A 199 -0.39 -3.52 -29.02
C LYS A 199 0.44 -4.76 -28.75
N ALA A 200 1.73 -4.61 -28.42
CA ALA A 200 2.60 -5.71 -28.06
C ALA A 200 2.18 -6.36 -26.72
N SER A 201 1.95 -5.55 -25.69
CA SER A 201 1.42 -6.00 -24.38
C SER A 201 0.11 -6.73 -24.54
N SER A 202 -0.82 -6.27 -25.38
CA SER A 202 -2.10 -6.97 -25.60
C SER A 202 -2.00 -8.41 -26.15
N ARG A 203 -0.82 -8.83 -26.66
CA ARG A 203 -0.59 -10.18 -27.20
C ARG A 203 -0.17 -11.19 -26.14
N PHE A 204 0.62 -10.77 -25.14
CA PHE A 204 1.24 -11.67 -24.16
C PHE A 204 1.24 -11.14 -22.72
N GLY A 205 0.88 -9.88 -22.51
CA GLY A 205 0.78 -9.23 -21.19
C GLY A 205 -0.67 -9.12 -20.72
N GLU A 206 -0.83 -9.06 -19.41
CA GLU A 206 -2.10 -8.89 -18.70
C GLU A 206 -2.33 -7.41 -18.38
N LEU A 207 -3.59 -7.01 -18.17
CA LEU A 207 -3.88 -5.63 -17.81
C LEU A 207 -3.38 -5.35 -16.39
N GLY A 208 -2.39 -4.46 -16.25
CA GLY A 208 -1.87 -4.02 -14.95
C GLY A 208 -0.67 -4.79 -14.43
N ASP A 209 -0.09 -5.69 -15.22
CA ASP A 209 1.17 -6.37 -14.90
C ASP A 209 2.42 -5.47 -15.09
N GLY A 210 2.28 -4.34 -15.78
CA GLY A 210 3.36 -3.41 -16.04
C GLY A 210 4.10 -3.65 -17.36
N SER A 211 3.63 -4.57 -18.21
CA SER A 211 4.31 -4.88 -19.48
C SER A 211 4.37 -3.69 -20.45
N THR A 212 3.37 -2.82 -20.47
CA THR A 212 3.38 -1.62 -21.35
C THR A 212 4.49 -0.66 -20.94
N ILE A 213 4.73 -0.55 -19.63
CA ILE A 213 5.77 0.30 -19.06
C ILE A 213 7.11 -0.44 -18.83
N GLY A 214 7.23 -1.70 -19.26
CA GLY A 214 8.48 -2.46 -19.24
C GLY A 214 8.91 -2.97 -17.85
N GLU A 215 7.98 -3.11 -16.90
CA GLU A 215 8.28 -3.61 -15.54
C GLU A 215 8.73 -5.09 -15.54
N GLY A 216 8.19 -5.91 -16.45
CA GLY A 216 8.57 -7.31 -16.61
C GLY A 216 9.93 -7.54 -17.28
N GLY A 217 10.67 -6.46 -17.59
CA GLY A 217 11.94 -6.51 -18.32
C GLY A 217 11.77 -6.69 -19.83
N GLU A 218 10.58 -6.42 -20.36
CA GLU A 218 10.28 -6.54 -21.80
C GLU A 218 11.18 -5.64 -22.64
N TYR A 219 11.56 -4.48 -22.10
CA TYR A 219 12.53 -3.59 -22.69
C TYR A 219 13.29 -2.78 -21.62
N GLU A 220 14.50 -2.36 -21.94
CA GLU A 220 15.27 -1.41 -21.13
C GLU A 220 15.46 -0.10 -21.90
N THR A 221 15.65 1.00 -21.16
CA THR A 221 15.79 2.34 -21.73
C THR A 221 17.06 3.04 -21.27
N LEU A 222 17.46 4.05 -22.04
CA LEU A 222 18.51 5.00 -21.69
C LEU A 222 17.98 6.43 -21.86
N THR A 223 18.07 7.24 -20.81
CA THR A 223 17.62 8.63 -20.83
C THR A 223 18.74 9.54 -21.33
N LEU A 224 18.48 10.29 -22.40
CA LEU A 224 19.45 11.16 -23.06
C LEU A 224 19.18 12.64 -22.78
N ASP A 225 17.92 12.99 -22.53
CA ASP A 225 17.52 14.36 -22.23
C ASP A 225 16.31 14.39 -21.30
N GLY A 226 16.07 15.55 -20.67
CA GLY A 226 14.91 15.80 -19.85
C GLY A 226 14.69 17.27 -19.53
N PRO A 227 13.73 17.60 -18.65
CA PRO A 227 13.37 18.99 -18.38
C PRO A 227 14.46 19.76 -17.65
N THR A 228 14.57 21.05 -17.96
CA THR A 228 15.25 22.04 -17.11
C THR A 228 14.43 22.25 -15.83
N PRO A 229 14.96 22.75 -14.70
CA PRO A 229 16.36 23.04 -14.45
C PRO A 229 17.18 21.81 -14.07
N LEU A 230 16.60 20.59 -13.98
CA LEU A 230 17.36 19.41 -13.60
C LEU A 230 18.44 19.08 -14.64
N TRP A 231 18.05 18.98 -15.92
CA TRP A 231 19.00 18.74 -17.01
C TRP A 231 19.67 20.05 -17.45
N LYS A 232 20.99 20.11 -17.36
CA LYS A 232 21.83 21.24 -17.82
C LYS A 232 22.36 21.04 -19.23
N HIS A 233 22.62 19.78 -19.56
CA HIS A 233 23.06 19.34 -20.88
C HIS A 233 22.13 18.23 -21.37
N ARG A 234 22.11 17.99 -22.67
CA ARG A 234 21.56 16.77 -23.27
C ARG A 234 22.71 15.89 -23.77
N ILE A 235 22.49 14.59 -23.82
CA ILE A 235 23.43 13.63 -24.39
C ILE A 235 23.08 13.46 -25.87
N GLN A 236 24.03 13.78 -26.75
CA GLN A 236 23.89 13.63 -28.19
C GLN A 236 24.83 12.53 -28.69
N THR A 237 24.32 11.64 -29.53
CA THR A 237 25.10 10.59 -30.19
C THR A 237 24.69 10.50 -31.65
N ASP A 238 25.63 10.09 -32.50
CA ASP A 238 25.36 9.84 -33.91
C ASP A 238 24.86 8.41 -34.09
N GLU A 239 23.89 8.18 -34.98
CA GLU A 239 23.35 6.83 -35.23
C GLU A 239 24.43 5.83 -35.68
N GLY A 240 25.51 6.31 -36.32
CA GLY A 240 26.66 5.48 -36.71
C GLY A 240 27.49 4.97 -35.52
N SER A 241 27.33 5.55 -34.33
CA SER A 241 28.00 5.17 -33.09
C SER A 241 27.16 4.20 -32.23
N LEU A 242 26.09 3.65 -32.80
CA LEU A 242 25.25 2.63 -32.18
C LEU A 242 25.61 1.25 -32.71
N GLU A 243 26.20 0.42 -31.86
CA GLU A 243 26.48 -0.98 -32.17
C GLU A 243 25.31 -1.85 -31.73
N ARG A 244 24.78 -2.66 -32.65
CA ARG A 244 23.73 -3.65 -32.34
C ARG A 244 24.34 -4.95 -31.87
N VAL A 245 23.81 -5.47 -30.77
CA VAL A 245 24.20 -6.76 -30.22
C VAL A 245 22.95 -7.62 -30.11
N ASN A 246 22.90 -8.68 -30.93
CA ASN A 246 21.83 -9.66 -30.89
C ASN A 246 22.16 -10.72 -29.84
N GLY A 247 21.24 -10.94 -28.90
CA GLY A 247 21.36 -11.95 -27.87
C GLY A 247 20.63 -13.25 -28.21
N GLU A 248 20.61 -14.19 -27.27
CA GLU A 248 19.85 -15.43 -27.39
C GLU A 248 18.34 -15.18 -27.21
N GLY A 249 17.52 -16.11 -27.69
CA GLY A 249 16.06 -16.07 -27.43
C GLY A 249 15.29 -14.91 -28.09
N GLY A 250 15.85 -14.24 -29.10
CA GLY A 250 15.21 -13.09 -29.75
C GLY A 250 15.41 -11.77 -29.01
N THR A 251 16.34 -11.72 -28.06
CA THR A 251 16.76 -10.48 -27.41
C THR A 251 17.66 -9.65 -28.33
N ALA A 252 17.54 -8.33 -28.27
CA ALA A 252 18.42 -7.43 -29.01
C ALA A 252 18.71 -6.19 -28.17
N SER A 253 19.95 -5.68 -28.25
CA SER A 253 20.39 -4.51 -27.50
C SER A 253 21.27 -3.57 -28.32
N LEU A 254 21.37 -2.33 -27.86
CA LEU A 254 22.23 -1.28 -28.40
C LEU A 254 23.33 -0.93 -27.41
N LYS A 255 24.55 -0.88 -27.92
CA LYS A 255 25.71 -0.34 -27.24
C LYS A 255 26.08 1.01 -27.85
N LEU A 256 26.08 2.04 -27.01
CA LEU A 256 26.55 3.37 -27.39
C LEU A 256 28.08 3.41 -27.30
N LEU A 257 28.73 3.69 -28.42
CA LEU A 257 30.19 3.78 -28.52
C LEU A 257 30.69 5.19 -28.20
N ASP A 258 30.04 6.21 -28.79
CA ASP A 258 30.41 7.61 -28.63
C ASP A 258 29.17 8.45 -28.32
N ALA A 259 29.31 9.38 -27.37
CA ALA A 259 28.29 10.37 -27.05
C ALA A 259 28.96 11.64 -26.50
N VAL A 260 28.33 12.79 -26.76
CA VAL A 260 28.83 14.10 -26.33
C VAL A 260 27.74 14.86 -25.58
N LEU A 261 28.15 15.70 -24.63
CA LEU A 261 27.26 16.60 -23.91
C LEU A 261 27.07 17.88 -24.71
N VAL A 262 25.81 18.29 -24.86
CA VAL A 262 25.46 19.56 -25.47
C VAL A 262 24.67 20.38 -24.48
N ALA A 263 25.16 21.58 -24.14
CA ALA A 263 24.50 22.47 -23.21
C ALA A 263 23.07 22.80 -23.69
N LYS A 264 22.14 22.87 -22.74
CA LYS A 264 20.79 23.32 -23.00
C LYS A 264 20.76 24.84 -22.88
N GLU A 265 20.16 25.50 -23.87
CA GLU A 265 19.84 26.91 -23.79
C GLU A 265 18.83 27.12 -22.66
N LEU A 266 19.17 27.96 -21.68
CA LEU A 266 18.24 28.39 -20.63
C LEU A 266 17.24 29.40 -21.24
N GLY A 267 16.37 28.91 -22.12
CA GLY A 267 15.26 29.69 -22.65
C GLY A 267 14.19 29.91 -21.59
N ASN A 268 13.42 30.99 -21.74
CA ASN A 268 12.26 31.37 -20.90
C ASN A 268 11.09 30.36 -20.94
N THR A 269 11.30 29.15 -21.45
CA THR A 269 10.32 28.05 -21.45
C THR A 269 10.12 27.58 -20.01
N GLU A 270 8.92 27.81 -19.47
CA GLU A 270 8.49 27.20 -18.22
C GLU A 270 8.64 25.68 -18.33
N SER A 271 9.44 25.12 -17.44
CA SER A 271 9.56 23.67 -17.34
C SER A 271 8.30 23.09 -16.73
N LYS A 272 7.73 22.08 -17.39
CA LYS A 272 6.57 21.35 -16.89
C LYS A 272 7.03 20.37 -15.83
N LEU A 273 6.41 20.44 -14.65
CA LEU A 273 6.58 19.45 -13.60
C LEU A 273 5.78 18.18 -13.94
N PRO A 274 6.22 17.01 -13.45
CA PRO A 274 5.46 15.78 -13.61
C PRO A 274 4.09 15.89 -12.92
N ARG A 275 3.12 15.16 -13.46
CA ARG A 275 1.76 15.09 -12.89
C ARG A 275 1.80 14.51 -11.49
N ILE A 276 1.29 15.25 -10.52
CA ILE A 276 1.03 14.75 -9.17
C ILE A 276 -0.42 14.27 -9.13
N PRO A 277 -0.70 13.01 -8.75
CA PRO A 277 -2.07 12.54 -8.58
C PRO A 277 -2.84 13.37 -7.55
N ASP A 278 -4.13 13.58 -7.79
CA ASP A 278 -5.00 14.24 -6.82
C ASP A 278 -5.08 13.47 -5.50
N MET A 279 -5.34 14.18 -4.40
CA MET A 279 -5.37 13.59 -3.06
C MET A 279 -6.47 12.53 -2.92
N PHE A 280 -7.63 12.77 -3.53
CA PHE A 280 -8.74 11.83 -3.55
C PHE A 280 -8.84 11.15 -4.90
N ASP A 281 -9.01 9.82 -4.87
CA ASP A 281 -9.39 9.03 -6.03
C ASP A 281 -10.75 9.48 -6.56
N THR A 282 -11.00 9.30 -7.87
CA THR A 282 -12.21 9.79 -8.55
C THR A 282 -13.49 9.41 -7.82
N ARG A 283 -13.56 8.18 -7.29
CA ARG A 283 -14.70 7.71 -6.49
C ARG A 283 -14.83 8.42 -5.14
N PHE A 284 -13.73 8.61 -4.44
CA PHE A 284 -13.72 9.25 -3.12
C PHE A 284 -14.02 10.74 -3.24
N ASP A 285 -13.53 11.39 -4.29
CA ASP A 285 -13.87 12.77 -4.60
C ASP A 285 -15.36 12.91 -4.98
N ALA A 286 -15.92 11.97 -5.73
CA ALA A 286 -17.37 11.95 -6.00
C ALA A 286 -18.20 11.82 -4.71
N ILE A 287 -17.80 10.97 -3.76
CA ILE A 287 -18.45 10.86 -2.44
C ILE A 287 -18.31 12.16 -1.65
N ARG A 288 -17.12 12.77 -1.68
CA ARG A 288 -16.85 14.05 -1.04
C ARG A 288 -17.76 15.16 -1.58
N GLN A 289 -17.93 15.24 -2.90
CA GLN A 289 -18.78 16.25 -3.54
C GLN A 289 -20.28 16.01 -3.34
N ALA A 290 -20.69 14.74 -3.29
CA ALA A 290 -22.09 14.35 -3.06
C ALA A 290 -22.51 14.44 -1.59
N ALA A 291 -21.55 14.62 -0.67
CA ALA A 291 -21.83 14.71 0.75
C ALA A 291 -22.76 15.90 1.05
N PRO A 292 -23.93 15.68 1.66
CA PRO A 292 -24.73 16.79 2.16
C PRO A 292 -23.89 17.61 3.12
N GLN A 293 -23.96 18.94 2.98
CA GLN A 293 -23.41 19.84 3.97
C GLN A 293 -24.02 19.45 5.32
N VAL A 294 -23.20 19.02 6.28
CA VAL A 294 -23.67 18.63 7.61
C VAL A 294 -24.33 19.85 8.22
N GLU A 295 -25.67 19.91 8.18
CA GLU A 295 -26.41 21.00 8.80
C GLU A 295 -26.00 21.11 10.26
N HIS A 296 -25.75 22.34 10.70
CA HIS A 296 -25.44 22.66 12.08
C HIS A 296 -26.61 22.15 12.93
N CYS A 297 -26.44 21.03 13.64
CA CYS A 297 -27.44 20.62 14.60
C CYS A 297 -27.54 21.70 15.67
N PRO A 298 -28.76 22.06 16.11
CA PRO A 298 -28.93 22.78 17.36
C PRO A 298 -28.23 21.98 18.46
N ASP A 299 -27.50 22.66 19.34
CA ASP A 299 -26.97 22.09 20.57
C ASP A 299 -28.14 21.46 21.37
N GLY A 300 -28.37 20.17 21.19
CA GLY A 300 -29.32 19.37 21.96
C GLY A 300 -30.50 18.82 21.16
N SER A 301 -30.45 17.53 20.82
CA SER A 301 -31.62 16.64 20.99
C SER A 301 -31.27 15.16 20.91
N ASP A 302 -30.23 14.74 20.19
CA ASP A 302 -29.86 13.32 20.08
C ASP A 302 -28.49 13.07 20.71
N ALA A 303 -28.41 13.22 22.03
CA ALA A 303 -27.34 12.53 22.76
C ALA A 303 -27.65 11.03 22.68
N PRO A 304 -26.76 10.18 22.16
CA PRO A 304 -26.96 8.74 22.28
C PRO A 304 -27.22 8.43 23.75
N SER A 305 -28.31 7.71 24.03
CA SER A 305 -28.64 7.26 25.38
C SER A 305 -27.38 6.65 25.96
N ALA A 306 -26.81 7.29 26.99
CA ALA A 306 -25.65 6.75 27.68
C ALA A 306 -26.06 5.36 28.17
N ILE A 307 -25.53 4.31 27.55
CA ILE A 307 -25.55 2.98 28.15
C ILE A 307 -24.84 3.21 29.48
N GLY A 308 -25.63 3.16 30.56
CA GLY A 308 -25.17 3.54 31.89
C GLY A 308 -23.82 2.92 32.10
N GLY A 309 -22.78 3.76 32.19
CA GLY A 309 -21.42 3.29 32.14
C GLY A 309 -21.29 2.18 33.16
N THR A 310 -21.07 0.96 32.70
CA THR A 310 -20.37 -0.03 33.50
C THR A 310 -18.99 0.59 33.67
N THR A 311 -18.87 1.49 34.66
CA THR A 311 -17.61 1.70 35.35
C THR A 311 -17.19 0.31 35.74
N MET A 312 -16.30 -0.27 34.93
CA MET A 312 -15.62 -1.50 35.27
C MET A 312 -15.10 -1.25 36.68
N SER A 313 -15.67 -1.98 37.63
CA SER A 313 -15.24 -1.98 39.02
C SER A 313 -13.72 -2.11 39.01
N GLN A 314 -13.01 -1.28 39.77
CA GLN A 314 -11.55 -1.25 39.98
C GLN A 314 -10.87 -2.63 39.83
N GLY A 315 -10.69 -3.08 38.60
CA GLY A 315 -10.50 -4.48 38.28
C GLY A 315 -9.41 -4.61 37.24
N THR A 316 -8.69 -5.72 37.29
CA THR A 316 -7.71 -6.10 36.28
C THR A 316 -8.44 -6.44 34.99
N LEU A 317 -7.88 -6.07 33.83
CA LEU A 317 -8.35 -6.60 32.55
C LEU A 317 -8.13 -8.12 32.55
N PRO A 318 -9.17 -8.95 32.40
CA PRO A 318 -8.99 -10.39 32.43
C PRO A 318 -8.26 -10.85 31.17
N LEU A 319 -7.14 -11.57 31.37
CA LEU A 319 -6.46 -12.28 30.30
C LEU A 319 -7.43 -13.29 29.70
N THR A 320 -7.72 -13.15 28.40
CA THR A 320 -8.64 -14.05 27.71
C THR A 320 -7.93 -14.72 26.55
N THR A 321 -8.15 -16.02 26.44
CA THR A 321 -7.64 -16.82 25.32
C THR A 321 -8.83 -17.41 24.57
N CYS A 322 -8.87 -17.20 23.26
CA CYS A 322 -9.86 -17.80 22.39
C CYS A 322 -9.17 -18.53 21.24
N SER A 323 -9.80 -19.55 20.69
CA SER A 323 -9.32 -20.26 19.51
C SER A 323 -10.45 -20.54 18.55
N ALA A 324 -10.26 -20.20 17.29
CA ALA A 324 -11.15 -20.52 16.18
C ALA A 324 -10.34 -21.26 15.11
N GLY A 325 -10.47 -22.59 15.07
CA GLY A 325 -9.63 -23.43 14.22
C GLY A 325 -8.14 -23.28 14.55
N GLU A 326 -7.33 -22.91 13.55
CA GLU A 326 -5.88 -22.72 13.68
C GLU A 326 -5.47 -21.31 14.15
N ILE A 327 -6.44 -20.39 14.26
CA ILE A 327 -6.23 -19.03 14.73
C ILE A 327 -6.46 -18.98 16.23
N LYS A 328 -5.47 -18.50 16.97
CA LYS A 328 -5.53 -18.29 18.41
C LYS A 328 -5.45 -16.82 18.71
N GLN A 329 -6.26 -16.38 19.68
CA GLN A 329 -6.27 -15.03 20.19
C GLN A 329 -5.84 -15.04 21.65
N LEU A 330 -4.95 -14.13 22.01
CA LEU A 330 -4.53 -13.85 23.36
C LEU A 330 -4.79 -12.37 23.63
N ALA A 331 -5.80 -12.07 24.43
CA ALA A 331 -6.31 -10.72 24.64
C ALA A 331 -6.01 -10.22 26.04
N ASN A 332 -5.80 -8.92 26.17
CA ASN A 332 -5.63 -8.21 27.44
C ASN A 332 -4.37 -8.59 28.23
N LEU A 333 -3.25 -8.82 27.54
CA LEU A 333 -1.96 -8.99 28.22
C LEU A 333 -1.56 -7.70 28.89
N THR A 334 -1.33 -7.78 30.19
CA THR A 334 -0.81 -6.70 31.02
C THR A 334 0.32 -7.25 31.87
N HIS A 335 1.22 -6.38 32.34
CA HIS A 335 2.30 -6.76 33.25
C HIS A 335 2.44 -5.73 34.36
N SER A 336 3.01 -6.13 35.49
CA SER A 336 3.33 -5.19 36.57
C SER A 336 4.47 -4.24 36.18
N GLY A 337 4.39 -2.97 36.60
CA GLY A 337 5.42 -1.97 36.30
C GLY A 337 4.89 -0.56 36.55
N ALA A 338 5.79 0.37 36.84
CA ALA A 338 5.46 1.77 37.12
C ALA A 338 5.30 2.61 35.85
N THR A 339 5.75 2.11 34.70
CA THR A 339 5.75 2.83 33.42
C THR A 339 5.28 1.94 32.27
N ALA A 340 4.86 2.56 31.16
CA ALA A 340 4.51 1.84 29.94
C ALA A 340 5.70 1.03 29.40
N GLU A 341 6.93 1.56 29.54
CA GLU A 341 8.17 0.88 29.15
C GLU A 341 8.38 -0.44 29.91
N GLU A 342 8.35 -0.40 31.24
CA GLU A 342 8.53 -1.58 32.09
C GLU A 342 7.45 -2.64 31.81
N GLN A 343 6.20 -2.21 31.67
CA GLN A 343 5.09 -3.11 31.37
C GLN A 343 5.23 -3.75 29.98
N THR A 344 5.65 -2.99 28.97
CA THR A 344 5.86 -3.53 27.61
C THR A 344 7.01 -4.53 27.57
N GLN A 345 8.11 -4.25 28.27
CA GLN A 345 9.23 -5.20 28.40
C GLN A 345 8.78 -6.49 29.09
N GLY A 346 7.99 -6.37 30.15
CA GLY A 346 7.38 -7.51 30.84
C GLY A 346 6.47 -8.33 29.93
N ILE A 347 5.55 -7.69 29.21
CA ILE A 347 4.65 -8.37 28.26
C ILE A 347 5.45 -9.12 27.18
N ILE A 348 6.49 -8.51 26.59
CA ILE A 348 7.31 -9.17 25.58
C ILE A 348 8.10 -10.34 26.16
N LYS A 349 8.59 -10.21 27.39
CA LYS A 349 9.23 -11.31 28.10
C LYS A 349 8.24 -12.47 28.31
N ASP A 350 7.03 -12.18 28.76
CA ASP A 350 5.97 -13.16 28.96
C ASP A 350 5.57 -13.87 27.67
N LEU A 351 5.47 -13.12 26.57
CA LEU A 351 5.21 -13.70 25.25
C LEU A 351 6.29 -14.71 24.84
N ARG A 352 7.56 -14.44 25.15
CA ARG A 352 8.68 -15.35 24.85
C ARG A 352 8.75 -16.55 25.78
N GLU A 353 8.67 -16.30 27.09
CA GLU A 353 9.00 -17.28 28.11
C GLU A 353 7.78 -18.08 28.59
N MET A 354 6.66 -17.39 28.83
CA MET A 354 5.45 -18.02 29.35
C MET A 354 4.57 -18.57 28.22
N HIS A 355 4.30 -17.75 27.21
CA HIS A 355 3.41 -18.12 26.11
C HIS A 355 4.13 -18.79 24.93
N GLN A 356 5.47 -18.72 24.89
CA GLN A 356 6.31 -19.34 23.85
C GLN A 356 5.86 -18.95 22.43
N ILE A 357 5.46 -17.70 22.24
CA ILE A 357 5.01 -17.17 20.96
C ILE A 357 6.22 -16.85 20.09
N ASP A 358 6.29 -17.49 18.92
CA ASP A 358 7.17 -17.06 17.85
C ASP A 358 6.62 -15.76 17.24
N PRO A 359 7.38 -14.64 17.27
CA PRO A 359 6.95 -13.35 16.70
C PRO A 359 6.49 -13.45 15.24
N SER A 360 7.08 -14.37 14.47
CA SER A 360 6.76 -14.57 13.06
C SER A 360 5.40 -15.24 12.82
N THR A 361 4.74 -15.74 13.87
CA THR A 361 3.40 -16.36 13.78
C THR A 361 2.26 -15.39 14.12
N ILE A 362 2.60 -14.18 14.56
CA ILE A 362 1.62 -13.16 14.94
C ILE A 362 1.06 -12.50 13.69
N ASN A 363 -0.26 -12.35 13.64
CA ASN A 363 -0.99 -11.87 12.46
C ASN A 363 -1.50 -10.44 12.66
N HIS A 364 -2.10 -10.18 13.82
CA HIS A 364 -2.63 -8.87 14.19
C HIS A 364 -2.36 -8.57 15.65
N THR A 365 -2.20 -7.29 15.99
CA THR A 365 -2.08 -6.82 17.37
C THR A 365 -2.91 -5.57 17.62
N THR A 366 -3.59 -5.54 18.76
CA THR A 366 -4.30 -4.37 19.27
C THR A 366 -3.55 -3.89 20.50
N ILE A 367 -3.07 -2.65 20.49
CA ILE A 367 -2.36 -2.06 21.63
C ILE A 367 -3.21 -0.91 22.20
N LEU A 368 -3.58 -1.03 23.47
CA LEU A 368 -4.24 0.04 24.21
C LEU A 368 -3.21 0.71 25.11
N LEU A 369 -3.04 2.02 24.96
CA LEU A 369 -2.15 2.83 25.79
C LEU A 369 -2.95 3.70 26.76
N LYS A 370 -2.36 3.98 27.92
CA LYS A 370 -2.91 5.01 28.82
C LYS A 370 -2.66 6.40 28.26
N SER A 371 -1.53 6.63 27.61
CA SER A 371 -1.20 7.89 26.95
C SER A 371 -0.52 7.66 25.60
N MET A 372 -0.94 8.40 24.58
CA MET A 372 -0.29 8.35 23.27
C MET A 372 1.13 8.94 23.29
N ASN A 373 1.53 9.64 24.37
CA ASN A 373 2.90 10.09 24.58
C ASN A 373 3.89 8.93 24.75
N ASP A 374 3.43 7.76 25.18
CA ASP A 374 4.26 6.56 25.34
C ASP A 374 4.54 5.86 24.00
N PHE A 375 3.82 6.22 22.93
CA PHE A 375 3.88 5.56 21.62
C PHE A 375 5.29 5.40 21.03
N PRO A 376 6.18 6.42 21.04
CA PRO A 376 7.54 6.27 20.52
C PRO A 376 8.37 5.24 21.30
N THR A 377 8.25 5.26 22.63
CA THR A 377 8.95 4.33 23.52
C THR A 377 8.46 2.90 23.31
N ILE A 378 7.13 2.70 23.26
CA ILE A 378 6.54 1.39 23.04
C ILE A 378 6.88 0.85 21.65
N ASN A 379 6.84 1.67 20.60
CA ASN A 379 7.24 1.24 19.25
C ASN A 379 8.67 0.69 19.23
N LYS A 380 9.61 1.32 19.94
CA LYS A 380 10.99 0.83 20.01
C LYS A 380 11.08 -0.55 20.64
N ILE A 381 10.41 -0.75 21.78
CA ILE A 381 10.44 -2.02 22.52
C ILE A 381 9.70 -3.11 21.76
N TYR A 382 8.49 -2.81 21.28
CA TYR A 382 7.67 -3.70 20.45
C TYR A 382 8.41 -4.11 19.17
N GLY A 383 9.02 -3.17 18.45
CA GLY A 383 9.79 -3.47 17.25
C GLY A 383 10.96 -4.42 17.50
N SER A 384 11.59 -4.35 18.68
CA SER A 384 12.69 -5.27 19.06
C SER A 384 12.25 -6.73 19.26
N PHE A 385 10.94 -6.96 19.34
CA PHE A 385 10.39 -8.32 19.41
C PHE A 385 10.44 -9.04 18.06
N PHE A 386 10.34 -8.30 16.96
CA PHE A 386 10.30 -8.84 15.59
C PHE A 386 11.68 -8.79 14.95
N THR A 387 12.30 -9.96 14.81
CA THR A 387 13.65 -10.10 14.21
C THR A 387 13.60 -10.50 12.75
N THR A 388 12.42 -10.81 12.23
CA THR A 388 12.17 -11.12 10.81
C THR A 388 11.28 -10.03 10.21
N PRO A 389 11.35 -9.82 8.89
CA PRO A 389 10.48 -8.87 8.21
C PRO A 389 9.00 -9.24 8.31
N ASN A 390 8.15 -8.33 7.84
CA ASN A 390 6.69 -8.45 7.85
C ASN A 390 6.14 -8.59 9.27
N PRO A 391 6.37 -7.63 10.19
CA PRO A 391 5.71 -7.62 11.49
C PRO A 391 4.17 -7.68 11.33
N PRO A 392 3.41 -8.07 12.36
CA PRO A 392 1.95 -8.19 12.25
C PRO A 392 1.29 -6.87 11.85
N SER A 393 0.05 -6.95 11.38
CA SER A 393 -0.82 -5.77 11.29
C SER A 393 -1.11 -5.26 12.70
N ARG A 394 -1.43 -3.97 12.82
CA ARG A 394 -1.58 -3.35 14.14
C ARG A 394 -2.52 -2.17 14.18
N ILE A 395 -3.27 -2.07 15.26
CA ILE A 395 -3.91 -0.83 15.72
C ILE A 395 -3.32 -0.41 17.08
N THR A 396 -3.17 0.89 17.31
CA THR A 396 -2.70 1.42 18.59
C THR A 396 -3.45 2.68 18.96
N ILE A 397 -4.26 2.60 20.01
CA ILE A 397 -5.09 3.72 20.50
C ILE A 397 -4.74 4.05 21.95
N ALA A 398 -5.00 5.29 22.36
CA ALA A 398 -4.98 5.65 23.78
C ALA A 398 -6.39 5.59 24.35
N SER A 399 -6.57 4.87 25.45
CA SER A 399 -7.85 4.76 26.17
C SER A 399 -7.89 5.63 27.43
N GLY A 400 -6.78 6.31 27.77
CA GLY A 400 -6.75 7.26 28.88
C GLY A 400 -7.12 6.62 30.22
N PRO A 401 -7.98 7.25 31.03
CA PRO A 401 -8.38 6.74 32.34
C PRO A 401 -9.32 5.53 32.29
N LEU A 402 -9.73 5.05 31.10
CA LEU A 402 -10.55 3.85 30.96
C LEU A 402 -9.74 2.56 31.20
N LEU A 403 -8.41 2.61 31.08
CA LEU A 403 -7.56 1.51 31.52
C LEU A 403 -7.50 1.46 33.07
N PRO A 404 -7.31 0.27 33.66
CA PRO A 404 -7.16 0.15 35.10
C PRO A 404 -6.05 1.09 35.65
N PRO A 405 -6.16 1.58 36.90
CA PRO A 405 -5.28 2.65 37.40
C PRO A 405 -3.77 2.40 37.26
N ASN A 406 -3.34 1.15 37.44
CA ASN A 406 -1.94 0.73 37.36
C ASN A 406 -1.56 0.08 36.02
N THR A 407 -2.44 0.15 35.01
CA THR A 407 -2.19 -0.39 33.67
C THR A 407 -1.86 0.76 32.73
N HIS A 408 -0.64 0.75 32.19
CA HIS A 408 -0.16 1.73 31.22
C HIS A 408 -0.30 1.24 29.78
N ILE A 409 -0.28 -0.08 29.59
CA ILE A 409 -0.44 -0.75 28.30
C ILE A 409 -1.24 -2.04 28.48
N SER A 410 -2.09 -2.34 27.50
CA SER A 410 -2.66 -3.66 27.27
C SER A 410 -2.35 -4.09 25.84
N LEU A 411 -1.92 -5.33 25.65
CA LEU A 411 -1.63 -5.90 24.34
C LEU A 411 -2.52 -7.12 24.08
N SER A 412 -3.23 -7.10 22.97
CA SER A 412 -3.95 -8.25 22.43
C SER A 412 -3.33 -8.67 21.10
N LEU A 413 -3.33 -9.96 20.81
CA LEU A 413 -2.78 -10.49 19.56
C LEU A 413 -3.59 -11.66 19.02
N THR A 414 -3.54 -11.83 17.70
CA THR A 414 -3.91 -13.07 17.01
C THR A 414 -2.66 -13.71 16.44
N HIS A 415 -2.56 -15.04 16.49
CA HIS A 415 -1.43 -15.78 15.93
C HIS A 415 -1.86 -17.14 15.39
N SER A 416 -1.14 -17.63 14.39
CA SER A 416 -1.36 -18.93 13.76
C SER A 416 -0.03 -19.55 13.33
N VAL A 417 0.19 -20.82 13.66
CA VAL A 417 1.47 -21.50 13.43
C VAL A 417 1.50 -22.20 12.06
N THR A 418 0.37 -22.72 11.61
CA THR A 418 0.26 -23.60 10.43
C THR A 418 -0.21 -22.86 9.18
N LEU A 419 -0.91 -21.74 9.34
CA LEU A 419 -1.45 -20.97 8.22
C LEU A 419 -0.34 -20.22 7.48
N ARG A 420 -0.41 -20.26 6.15
CA ARG A 420 0.48 -19.46 5.31
C ARG A 420 0.10 -17.98 5.43
N ARG A 421 1.10 -17.17 5.77
CA ARG A 421 0.98 -15.71 5.92
C ARG A 421 1.63 -14.98 4.74
N ASP A 422 0.88 -14.10 4.12
CA ASP A 422 1.40 -13.11 3.16
C ASP A 422 1.20 -11.70 3.77
N ALA A 423 2.09 -10.75 3.48
CA ALA A 423 2.09 -9.44 4.14
C ALA A 423 2.32 -8.29 3.15
N LEU A 424 1.63 -7.18 3.39
CA LEU A 424 1.88 -5.91 2.75
C LEU A 424 2.55 -4.97 3.76
N HIS A 425 3.82 -4.69 3.53
CA HIS A 425 4.66 -3.89 4.41
C HIS A 425 5.39 -2.83 3.58
N VAL A 426 4.86 -1.61 3.61
CA VAL A 426 5.34 -0.47 2.82
C VAL A 426 5.95 0.57 3.76
N GLN A 427 7.22 0.90 3.52
CA GLN A 427 7.98 1.82 4.37
C GLN A 427 8.42 3.09 3.62
N SER A 428 8.25 3.10 2.29
CA SER A 428 8.57 4.22 1.42
C SER A 428 7.42 5.20 1.23
N GLN A 429 7.76 6.49 1.13
CA GLN A 429 6.80 7.53 0.77
C GLN A 429 6.48 7.44 -0.73
N SER A 430 5.19 7.51 -1.07
CA SER A 430 4.66 7.41 -2.44
C SER A 430 3.35 8.20 -2.55
N TYR A 431 2.71 8.21 -3.72
CA TYR A 431 1.36 8.78 -3.87
C TYR A 431 0.23 7.79 -3.51
N TRP A 432 0.54 6.50 -3.34
CA TRP A 432 -0.46 5.44 -3.22
C TRP A 432 -1.05 5.29 -1.82
N ALA A 433 -0.26 4.95 -0.82
CA ALA A 433 -0.74 4.83 0.55
C ALA A 433 0.33 5.33 1.51
N PRO A 434 -0.04 5.79 2.73
CA PRO A 434 0.93 6.21 3.72
C PRO A 434 1.90 5.08 4.05
N ALA A 435 3.18 5.42 4.14
CA ALA A 435 4.17 4.52 4.72
C ALA A 435 3.79 4.18 6.17
N ASN A 436 4.20 3.02 6.66
CA ASN A 436 3.96 2.69 8.05
C ASN A 436 4.69 3.68 8.98
N ILE A 437 4.05 4.05 10.09
CA ILE A 437 4.62 4.99 11.07
C ILE A 437 5.21 4.28 12.30
N GLY A 438 5.38 2.97 12.20
CA GLY A 438 5.85 2.11 13.27
C GLY A 438 6.14 0.69 12.78
N PRO A 439 6.60 -0.19 13.68
CA PRO A 439 7.02 -1.56 13.35
C PRO A 439 5.82 -2.50 13.15
N TYR A 440 5.02 -2.29 12.11
CA TYR A 440 3.85 -3.10 11.76
C TYR A 440 3.66 -3.14 10.23
N SER A 441 3.02 -4.20 9.73
CA SER A 441 2.61 -4.28 8.31
C SER A 441 1.26 -3.61 8.11
N GLN A 442 1.05 -2.97 6.96
CA GLN A 442 -0.26 -2.42 6.60
C GLN A 442 -1.34 -3.50 6.57
N ALA A 443 -1.01 -4.69 6.09
CA ALA A 443 -1.93 -5.81 6.11
C ALA A 443 -1.24 -7.16 6.23
N ILE A 444 -1.95 -8.13 6.80
CA ILE A 444 -1.57 -9.53 6.88
C ILE A 444 -2.72 -10.38 6.33
N SER A 445 -2.43 -11.21 5.32
CA SER A 445 -3.36 -12.20 4.78
C SER A 445 -3.00 -13.60 5.28
N LEU A 446 -4.02 -14.33 5.74
CA LEU A 446 -3.94 -15.69 6.22
C LEU A 446 -4.78 -16.58 5.31
N ARG A 447 -4.13 -17.50 4.60
CA ARG A 447 -4.84 -18.45 3.74
C ARG A 447 -5.48 -19.52 4.61
N LEU A 448 -6.80 -19.58 4.60
CA LEU A 448 -7.56 -20.57 5.36
C LEU A 448 -7.56 -21.92 4.64
N PRO A 449 -7.66 -23.05 5.35
CA PRO A 449 -7.86 -24.35 4.73
C PRO A 449 -9.16 -24.34 3.91
N PRO A 450 -9.18 -24.96 2.71
CA PRO A 450 -10.40 -25.08 1.93
C PRO A 450 -11.44 -25.90 2.70
N THR A 451 -12.70 -25.45 2.67
CA THR A 451 -13.82 -26.13 3.35
C THR A 451 -14.29 -27.38 2.60
N SER A 452 -14.02 -27.47 1.29
CA SER A 452 -14.23 -28.66 0.46
C SER A 452 -13.30 -28.64 -0.76
N ASP A 453 -13.13 -29.77 -1.43
CA ASP A 453 -12.34 -29.89 -2.68
C ASP A 453 -12.90 -29.02 -3.84
N THR A 454 -14.12 -28.52 -3.71
CA THR A 454 -14.84 -27.77 -4.75
C THR A 454 -14.89 -26.26 -4.49
N VAL A 455 -14.53 -25.80 -3.28
CA VAL A 455 -14.55 -24.39 -2.91
C VAL A 455 -13.12 -23.91 -2.73
N PRO A 456 -12.68 -22.87 -3.48
CA PRO A 456 -11.35 -22.32 -3.32
C PRO A 456 -11.10 -21.83 -1.89
N ALA A 457 -9.85 -21.91 -1.46
CA ALA A 457 -9.44 -21.48 -0.13
C ALA A 457 -9.63 -19.96 0.03
N ALA A 458 -10.44 -19.56 1.01
CA ALA A 458 -10.60 -18.15 1.40
C ALA A 458 -9.36 -17.64 2.15
N SER A 459 -9.13 -16.34 2.15
CA SER A 459 -8.14 -15.71 3.03
C SER A 459 -8.81 -14.78 4.03
N LEU A 460 -8.31 -14.78 5.27
CA LEU A 460 -8.65 -13.77 6.27
C LEU A 460 -7.59 -12.67 6.23
N ILE A 461 -8.02 -11.42 6.07
CA ILE A 461 -7.12 -10.28 5.96
C ILE A 461 -7.31 -9.37 7.18
N HIS A 462 -6.20 -9.04 7.83
CA HIS A 462 -6.14 -8.05 8.89
C HIS A 462 -5.45 -6.80 8.36
N ILE A 463 -6.16 -5.68 8.27
CA ILE A 463 -5.59 -4.38 7.94
C ILE A 463 -5.28 -3.59 9.21
N ALA A 464 -4.11 -2.95 9.25
CA ALA A 464 -3.70 -2.06 10.31
C ALA A 464 -4.53 -0.77 10.33
N GLY A 465 -4.55 -0.07 11.46
CA GLY A 465 -5.28 1.19 11.57
C GLY A 465 -4.79 2.25 10.58
N GLN A 466 -5.73 2.93 9.91
CA GLN A 466 -5.47 3.94 8.88
C GLN A 466 -5.87 5.33 9.37
N ILE A 467 -4.89 6.22 9.50
CA ILE A 467 -5.07 7.64 9.85
C ILE A 467 -4.97 8.54 8.59
N PRO A 468 -5.54 9.76 8.59
CA PRO A 468 -5.63 10.62 7.41
C PRO A 468 -4.31 11.35 7.09
N LEU A 469 -3.26 10.58 6.79
CA LEU A 469 -2.00 11.12 6.29
C LEU A 469 -2.09 11.37 4.78
N VAL A 470 -1.50 12.46 4.31
CA VAL A 470 -1.25 12.67 2.89
C VAL A 470 -0.06 11.79 2.50
N PRO A 471 -0.22 10.76 1.63
CA PRO A 471 0.82 9.74 1.40
C PRO A 471 2.18 10.30 0.99
N ALA A 472 2.19 11.32 0.14
CA ALA A 472 3.41 11.89 -0.42
C ALA A 472 4.24 12.67 0.61
N THR A 473 3.60 13.23 1.63
CA THR A 473 4.26 14.09 2.62
C THR A 473 4.35 13.45 4.00
N MET A 474 3.51 12.45 4.28
CA MET A 474 3.31 11.87 5.61
C MET A 474 2.85 12.89 6.67
N ASP A 475 2.31 14.04 6.25
CA ASP A 475 1.68 15.04 7.11
C ASP A 475 0.18 14.70 7.29
N LEU A 476 -0.39 14.99 8.46
CA LEU A 476 -1.83 14.84 8.69
C LEU A 476 -2.62 15.85 7.84
N HIS A 477 -3.71 15.42 7.23
CA HIS A 477 -4.61 16.29 6.49
C HIS A 477 -5.38 17.21 7.45
N ALA A 478 -4.91 18.45 7.59
CA ALA A 478 -5.52 19.48 8.42
C ALA A 478 -5.39 20.88 7.80
N PRO A 479 -5.96 21.10 6.60
CA PRO A 479 -5.92 22.42 5.96
C PRO A 479 -6.67 23.45 6.82
N PRO A 480 -6.07 24.63 7.10
CA PRO A 480 -6.64 25.61 8.02
C PRO A 480 -7.90 26.31 7.48
N SER A 481 -8.21 26.15 6.20
CA SER A 481 -9.34 26.78 5.53
C SER A 481 -10.66 26.00 5.66
N LEU A 482 -10.63 24.74 6.10
CA LEU A 482 -11.83 23.91 6.18
C LEU A 482 -12.64 24.18 7.45
N SER A 483 -13.96 24.10 7.34
CA SER A 483 -14.83 24.06 8.52
C SER A 483 -14.58 22.76 9.32
N PRO A 484 -14.94 22.69 10.62
CA PRO A 484 -14.81 21.46 11.40
C PRO A 484 -15.55 20.26 10.79
N SER A 485 -16.71 20.49 10.18
CA SER A 485 -17.48 19.43 9.50
C SER A 485 -16.81 18.94 8.22
N ASP A 486 -16.30 19.86 7.40
CA ASP A 486 -15.59 19.50 6.17
C ASP A 486 -14.28 18.79 6.49
N LEU A 487 -13.57 19.23 7.53
CA LEU A 487 -12.36 18.58 8.01
C LEU A 487 -12.64 17.16 8.50
N ALA A 488 -13.73 16.96 9.25
CA ALA A 488 -14.15 15.64 9.71
C ALA A 488 -14.47 14.71 8.54
N LEU A 489 -15.20 15.19 7.53
CA LEU A 489 -15.50 14.45 6.32
C LEU A 489 -14.24 14.09 5.54
N ASP A 490 -13.38 15.07 5.25
CA ASP A 490 -12.13 14.87 4.50
C ASP A 490 -11.20 13.88 5.19
N GLN A 491 -11.00 14.02 6.51
CA GLN A 491 -10.15 13.10 7.28
C GLN A 491 -10.73 11.69 7.29
N THR A 492 -12.05 11.56 7.48
CA THR A 492 -12.71 10.25 7.48
C THR A 492 -12.63 9.58 6.11
N LEU A 493 -12.82 10.35 5.03
CA LEU A 493 -12.68 9.87 3.65
C LEU A 493 -11.25 9.46 3.31
N LEU A 494 -10.26 10.27 3.68
CA LEU A 494 -8.86 10.00 3.35
C LEU A 494 -8.36 8.75 4.06
N ALA A 495 -8.72 8.59 5.35
CA ALA A 495 -8.42 7.37 6.10
C ALA A 495 -9.13 6.13 5.49
N ALA A 496 -10.38 6.27 5.04
CA ALA A 496 -11.09 5.19 4.34
C ALA A 496 -10.46 4.86 2.97
N GLN A 497 -9.96 5.86 2.23
CA GLN A 497 -9.26 5.63 0.97
C GLN A 497 -8.01 4.78 1.16
N HIS A 498 -7.24 5.03 2.22
CA HIS A 498 -6.08 4.22 2.54
C HIS A 498 -6.47 2.77 2.86
N LEU A 499 -7.53 2.58 3.67
CA LEU A 499 -8.09 1.26 3.97
C LEU A 499 -8.48 0.52 2.68
N PHE A 500 -9.22 1.17 1.78
CA PHE A 500 -9.66 0.58 0.52
C PHE A 500 -8.50 0.28 -0.45
N ARG A 501 -7.51 1.18 -0.56
CA ARG A 501 -6.33 0.94 -1.40
C ARG A 501 -5.55 -0.28 -0.93
N ILE A 502 -5.38 -0.45 0.40
CA ILE A 502 -4.73 -1.63 0.96
C ILE A 502 -5.57 -2.88 0.67
N ALA A 503 -6.88 -2.85 0.94
CA ALA A 503 -7.80 -3.96 0.68
C ALA A 503 -7.76 -4.40 -0.80
N GLN A 504 -7.79 -3.46 -1.74
CA GLN A 504 -7.68 -3.71 -3.18
C GLN A 504 -6.33 -4.34 -3.57
N THR A 505 -5.23 -3.92 -2.95
CA THR A 505 -3.90 -4.53 -3.18
C THR A 505 -3.80 -5.92 -2.56
N MET A 506 -4.57 -6.19 -1.51
CA MET A 506 -4.67 -7.51 -0.88
C MET A 506 -5.73 -8.41 -1.53
N ASN A 507 -6.35 -7.98 -2.65
CA ASN A 507 -7.44 -8.67 -3.35
C ASN A 507 -8.65 -8.99 -2.44
N THR A 508 -8.94 -8.11 -1.48
CA THR A 508 -10.11 -8.25 -0.62
C THR A 508 -11.40 -8.10 -1.43
N ASN A 509 -12.33 -9.04 -1.24
CA ASN A 509 -13.64 -9.04 -1.91
C ASN A 509 -14.77 -8.50 -1.02
N ALA A 510 -14.63 -8.56 0.31
CA ALA A 510 -15.62 -7.99 1.23
C ALA A 510 -15.01 -7.58 2.57
N PHE A 511 -15.59 -6.54 3.17
CA PHE A 511 -15.37 -6.18 4.57
C PHE A 511 -16.39 -6.91 5.46
N LEU A 512 -15.93 -7.48 6.57
CA LEU A 512 -16.81 -8.03 7.62
C LEU A 512 -17.46 -6.94 8.47
N GLY A 513 -16.82 -5.77 8.53
CA GLY A 513 -17.28 -4.59 9.25
C GLY A 513 -16.17 -3.53 9.33
N GLY A 514 -16.56 -2.32 9.69
CA GLY A 514 -15.64 -1.19 9.88
C GLY A 514 -15.74 -0.63 11.30
N VAL A 515 -14.59 -0.36 11.91
CA VAL A 515 -14.48 0.33 13.19
C VAL A 515 -13.82 1.69 12.98
N LEU A 516 -14.49 2.74 13.43
CA LEU A 516 -13.98 4.11 13.41
C LEU A 516 -13.58 4.53 14.81
N CYS A 517 -12.27 4.64 15.07
CA CYS A 517 -11.76 5.23 16.30
C CYS A 517 -11.70 6.76 16.14
N ILE A 518 -12.21 7.50 17.12
CA ILE A 518 -12.27 8.98 17.11
C ILE A 518 -11.47 9.51 18.30
N GLY A 519 -10.43 10.30 18.02
CA GLY A 519 -9.52 10.82 19.04
C GLY A 519 -10.10 12.05 19.76
N ARG A 520 -10.62 11.87 20.98
CA ARG A 520 -11.23 12.94 21.80
C ARG A 520 -10.31 14.15 21.96
N ASP A 521 -9.02 13.95 22.18
CA ASP A 521 -8.07 15.05 22.40
C ASP A 521 -7.79 15.87 21.13
N ALA A 522 -8.11 15.33 19.95
CA ALA A 522 -7.84 15.93 18.65
C ALA A 522 -9.07 16.61 18.01
N VAL A 523 -10.29 16.28 18.46
CA VAL A 523 -11.53 16.72 17.82
C VAL A 523 -12.45 17.46 18.81
N PRO A 524 -13.06 18.60 18.42
CA PRO A 524 -13.93 19.36 19.31
C PRO A 524 -15.29 18.68 19.54
N ASN A 525 -15.81 17.98 18.53
CA ASN A 525 -17.10 17.28 18.60
C ASN A 525 -17.02 15.92 17.89
N PRO A 526 -16.81 14.83 18.63
CA PRO A 526 -16.74 13.46 18.11
C PRO A 526 -17.97 13.04 17.29
N LEU A 527 -19.18 13.53 17.60
CA LEU A 527 -20.40 13.19 16.85
C LEU A 527 -20.33 13.62 15.37
N THR A 528 -19.55 14.66 15.06
CA THR A 528 -19.30 15.08 13.67
C THR A 528 -18.60 13.99 12.88
N TYR A 529 -17.63 13.31 13.50
CA TYR A 529 -16.89 12.20 12.91
C TYR A 529 -17.72 10.91 12.85
N VAL A 530 -18.59 10.65 13.83
CA VAL A 530 -19.54 9.53 13.78
C VAL A 530 -20.44 9.64 12.54
N ARG A 531 -21.00 10.84 12.30
CA ARG A 531 -21.88 11.08 11.15
C ARG A 531 -21.12 10.99 9.83
N ALA A 532 -19.93 11.61 9.76
CA ALA A 532 -19.06 11.50 8.60
C ALA A 532 -18.70 10.02 8.31
N GLY A 533 -18.37 9.26 9.35
CA GLY A 533 -18.08 7.82 9.28
C GLY A 533 -19.22 7.01 8.70
N ALA A 534 -20.42 7.15 9.27
CA ALA A 534 -21.62 6.46 8.78
C ALA A 534 -21.92 6.79 7.32
N GLN A 535 -21.83 8.08 6.95
CA GLN A 535 -22.07 8.53 5.58
C GLN A 535 -21.04 7.96 4.59
N VAL A 536 -19.75 8.04 4.92
CA VAL A 536 -18.66 7.52 4.10
C VAL A 536 -18.76 6.02 3.95
N TRP A 537 -18.97 5.29 5.03
CA TRP A 537 -19.09 3.83 5.02
C TRP A 537 -20.28 3.37 4.18
N SER A 538 -21.43 4.03 4.35
CA SER A 538 -22.63 3.75 3.54
C SER A 538 -22.39 4.03 2.07
N ALA A 539 -21.77 5.15 1.72
CA ALA A 539 -21.50 5.53 0.32
C ALA A 539 -20.49 4.58 -0.35
N LEU A 540 -19.48 4.11 0.38
CA LEU A 540 -18.46 3.17 -0.10
C LEU A 540 -19.01 1.74 -0.30
N HIS A 541 -20.12 1.39 0.33
CA HIS A 541 -20.78 0.09 0.14
C HIS A 541 -22.09 0.20 -0.63
N SER A 542 -22.40 1.37 -1.19
CA SER A 542 -23.54 1.56 -2.09
C SER A 542 -23.10 1.43 -3.55
N PRO A 543 -24.00 1.00 -4.46
CA PRO A 543 -23.78 1.09 -5.90
C PRO A 543 -23.50 2.54 -6.30
N THR A 544 -22.49 2.76 -7.14
CA THR A 544 -22.15 4.10 -7.65
C THR A 544 -23.33 4.62 -8.50
N PRO A 545 -23.83 5.85 -8.31
CA PRO A 545 -24.88 6.41 -9.16
C PRO A 545 -24.46 6.40 -10.64
N SER A 546 -25.41 6.09 -11.54
CA SER A 546 -25.17 5.87 -12.99
C SER A 546 -24.56 7.05 -13.76
N ALA A 547 -24.33 8.20 -13.14
CA ALA A 547 -23.71 9.37 -13.75
C ALA A 547 -22.22 9.20 -14.12
N VAL A 548 -21.58 8.09 -13.73
CA VAL A 548 -20.17 7.79 -14.03
C VAL A 548 -20.00 6.94 -15.31
N HIS A 549 -21.08 6.41 -15.89
CA HIS A 549 -21.02 5.50 -17.06
C HIS A 549 -21.38 6.11 -18.42
N ASN A 550 -21.61 7.42 -18.53
CA ASN A 550 -21.91 8.05 -19.82
C ASN A 550 -20.64 8.44 -20.57
N GLY A 551 -20.10 7.48 -21.32
CA GLY A 551 -19.05 7.68 -22.30
C GLY A 551 -18.96 6.48 -23.26
N GLU A 552 -20.00 6.35 -24.11
CA GLU A 552 -19.98 5.64 -25.40
C GLU A 552 -19.78 4.11 -25.40
N ALA A 553 -20.83 3.37 -25.80
CA ALA A 553 -20.76 2.39 -26.91
C ALA A 553 -22.08 1.58 -27.00
N ALA A 554 -22.78 1.72 -28.12
CA ALA A 554 -23.77 0.75 -28.59
C ALA A 554 -23.27 0.24 -29.95
N GLY A 555 -22.96 -1.06 -30.05
CA GLY A 555 -22.51 -1.70 -31.27
C GLY A 555 -22.58 -3.22 -31.15
N GLU A 556 -23.12 -3.86 -32.18
CA GLU A 556 -23.69 -5.21 -32.22
C GLU A 556 -22.69 -6.37 -32.09
N GLU A 557 -23.21 -7.52 -31.64
CA GLU A 557 -22.51 -8.74 -31.24
C GLU A 557 -22.07 -9.62 -32.43
N GLU A 558 -20.81 -10.08 -32.43
CA GLU A 558 -20.41 -11.33 -33.10
C GLU A 558 -19.56 -12.19 -32.15
N SER A 559 -20.00 -13.43 -31.94
CA SER A 559 -19.45 -14.41 -31.01
C SER A 559 -18.14 -15.02 -31.50
N ASP A 560 -17.15 -15.12 -30.61
CA ASP A 560 -16.16 -16.20 -30.66
C ASP A 560 -15.74 -16.49 -29.21
N ASP A 561 -16.05 -17.70 -28.76
CA ASP A 561 -15.74 -18.25 -27.45
C ASP A 561 -14.42 -19.03 -27.52
N GLU A 562 -13.38 -18.52 -26.86
CA GLU A 562 -12.25 -19.36 -26.45
C GLU A 562 -11.96 -19.06 -24.97
N VAL A 563 -12.20 -20.06 -24.13
CA VAL A 563 -11.99 -20.03 -22.68
C VAL A 563 -10.55 -20.43 -22.41
N ASP A 564 -9.77 -19.52 -21.82
CA ASP A 564 -8.38 -19.78 -21.45
C ASP A 564 -8.32 -20.68 -20.20
N VAL A 565 -7.50 -21.73 -20.29
CA VAL A 565 -7.31 -22.77 -19.29
C VAL A 565 -6.47 -22.27 -18.09
N TRP A 566 -6.00 -21.02 -18.13
CA TRP A 566 -5.30 -20.36 -17.00
C TRP A 566 -6.19 -19.45 -16.13
N ASP A 567 -7.35 -18.99 -16.63
CA ASP A 567 -8.33 -18.18 -15.87
C ASP A 567 -8.84 -18.90 -14.61
N ILE A 568 -8.80 -20.23 -14.63
CA ILE A 568 -9.23 -21.11 -13.53
C ILE A 568 -8.19 -21.15 -12.38
N ARG A 569 -6.94 -20.70 -12.61
CA ARG A 569 -5.84 -20.93 -11.66
C ARG A 569 -5.50 -19.72 -10.77
N HIS A 570 -5.92 -18.51 -11.13
CA HIS A 570 -5.56 -17.29 -10.40
C HIS A 570 -6.71 -16.28 -10.19
N GLY A 571 -7.98 -16.65 -10.41
CA GLY A 571 -9.14 -15.89 -9.90
C GLY A 571 -9.32 -14.46 -10.43
N LEU A 572 -8.69 -14.08 -11.55
CA LEU A 572 -8.73 -12.71 -12.10
C LEU A 572 -9.80 -12.50 -13.19
N ALA A 573 -10.90 -13.24 -13.14
CA ALA A 573 -12.00 -13.07 -14.09
C ALA A 573 -13.16 -12.27 -13.47
N SER A 574 -13.14 -10.95 -13.62
CA SER A 574 -14.40 -10.22 -13.77
C SER A 574 -14.96 -10.58 -15.15
N LYS A 575 -15.84 -11.59 -15.20
CA LYS A 575 -16.71 -11.81 -16.36
C LYS A 575 -17.74 -10.69 -16.41
N ARG A 576 -17.35 -9.55 -16.98
CA ARG A 576 -18.19 -8.76 -17.86
C ARG A 576 -17.38 -8.45 -19.10
N GLY A 577 -17.74 -9.10 -20.20
CA GLY A 577 -17.22 -8.77 -21.53
C GLY A 577 -17.54 -7.31 -21.83
N ALA A 578 -16.56 -6.44 -21.63
CA ALA A 578 -16.52 -5.11 -22.21
C ALA A 578 -15.65 -5.20 -23.48
N ARG A 579 -16.26 -5.47 -24.62
CA ARG A 579 -15.60 -5.22 -25.90
C ARG A 579 -15.62 -3.72 -26.16
N GLY A 580 -14.42 -3.15 -26.35
CA GLY A 580 -14.23 -1.81 -26.93
C GLY A 580 -14.21 -0.62 -25.96
N GLY A 581 -14.26 -0.83 -24.65
CA GLY A 581 -14.05 0.24 -23.66
C GLY A 581 -12.56 0.44 -23.36
N ASP A 582 -12.18 1.69 -23.07
CA ASP A 582 -10.86 2.04 -22.51
C ASP A 582 -10.61 1.14 -21.27
N LYS A 583 -9.57 0.30 -21.31
CA LYS A 583 -9.27 -0.63 -20.21
C LYS A 583 -8.74 0.17 -19.01
N SER A 584 -9.54 0.27 -17.95
CA SER A 584 -9.18 0.94 -16.70
C SER A 584 -8.47 -0.02 -15.74
N LEU A 585 -7.43 0.47 -15.06
CA LEU A 585 -6.71 -0.21 -13.98
C LEU A 585 -7.37 -0.06 -12.60
N TYR A 586 -8.52 0.62 -12.51
CA TYR A 586 -9.22 0.76 -11.23
C TYR A 586 -9.66 -0.62 -10.72
N ARG A 587 -9.15 -1.00 -9.54
CA ARG A 587 -9.46 -2.27 -8.89
C ARG A 587 -10.74 -2.16 -8.08
N ASP A 588 -11.90 -2.46 -8.66
CA ASP A 588 -13.14 -2.60 -7.89
C ASP A 588 -13.33 -4.04 -7.41
N THR A 589 -12.51 -4.48 -6.45
CA THR A 589 -12.56 -5.86 -5.93
C THR A 589 -13.68 -6.08 -4.91
N ILE A 590 -14.16 -5.01 -4.27
CA ILE A 590 -15.04 -5.09 -3.12
C ILE A 590 -16.51 -5.16 -3.54
N GLN A 591 -17.16 -6.27 -3.20
CA GLN A 591 -18.59 -6.53 -3.40
C GLN A 591 -19.46 -5.71 -2.44
N ARG A 592 -20.69 -5.38 -2.88
CA ARG A 592 -21.54 -4.35 -2.26
C ARG A 592 -23.00 -4.77 -2.09
N ASP A 593 -23.25 -6.07 -1.97
CA ASP A 593 -24.61 -6.62 -1.88
C ASP A 593 -25.35 -6.15 -0.62
N CYS A 594 -24.61 -5.78 0.42
CA CYS A 594 -25.10 -5.08 1.59
C CYS A 594 -24.04 -4.12 2.14
N ILE A 595 -24.47 -3.23 3.03
CA ILE A 595 -23.56 -2.38 3.81
C ILE A 595 -23.13 -3.19 5.05
N PRO A 596 -21.84 -3.52 5.21
CA PRO A 596 -21.37 -4.22 6.40
C PRO A 596 -21.56 -3.38 7.67
N PRO A 597 -21.61 -4.02 8.86
CA PRO A 597 -21.70 -3.32 10.14
C PRO A 597 -20.65 -2.22 10.30
N TYR A 598 -21.08 -1.10 10.89
CA TYR A 598 -20.24 0.05 11.21
C TYR A 598 -20.30 0.32 12.70
N PHE A 599 -19.14 0.46 13.33
CA PHE A 599 -18.99 0.85 14.74
C PHE A 599 -18.16 2.11 14.85
N ALA A 600 -18.55 3.03 15.74
CA ALA A 600 -17.76 4.19 16.10
C ALA A 600 -17.37 4.11 17.58
N ALA A 601 -16.10 4.31 17.88
CA ALA A 601 -15.56 4.29 19.22
C ALA A 601 -14.81 5.60 19.50
N GLU A 602 -15.23 6.32 20.53
CA GLU A 602 -14.47 7.46 21.03
C GLU A 602 -13.33 6.96 21.92
N VAL A 603 -12.11 7.39 21.63
CA VAL A 603 -10.90 7.05 22.37
C VAL A 603 -10.21 8.32 22.86
N GLN A 604 -9.29 8.22 23.82
CA GLN A 604 -8.59 9.39 24.35
C GLN A 604 -7.75 10.07 23.26
N GLY A 605 -6.97 9.29 22.51
CA GLY A 605 -6.12 9.83 21.46
C GLY A 605 -5.63 8.77 20.48
N LEU A 606 -5.24 9.25 19.30
CA LEU A 606 -4.78 8.44 18.17
C LEU A 606 -3.33 8.78 17.79
N PRO A 607 -2.62 7.90 17.07
CA PRO A 607 -1.27 8.19 16.60
C PRO A 607 -1.20 9.52 15.87
N ARG A 608 -0.07 10.25 16.06
CA ARG A 608 0.15 11.61 15.50
C ARG A 608 -0.86 12.68 15.95
N GLY A 609 -1.76 12.39 16.88
CA GLY A 609 -2.85 13.30 17.22
C GLY A 609 -3.91 13.39 16.11
N ALA A 610 -4.10 12.32 15.34
CA ALA A 610 -5.14 12.24 14.32
C ALA A 610 -6.54 12.39 14.95
N GLY A 611 -7.48 12.97 14.20
CA GLY A 611 -8.88 13.04 14.63
C GLY A 611 -9.62 11.71 14.50
N VAL A 612 -9.18 10.85 13.56
CA VAL A 612 -9.87 9.61 13.19
C VAL A 612 -8.88 8.53 12.72
N GLU A 613 -9.20 7.27 12.99
CA GLU A 613 -8.49 6.07 12.52
C GLU A 613 -9.50 4.99 12.13
N TRP A 614 -9.40 4.46 10.92
CA TRP A 614 -10.22 3.34 10.45
C TRP A 614 -9.52 2.01 10.68
N GLU A 615 -10.29 1.00 11.09
CA GLU A 615 -9.91 -0.40 11.13
C GLU A 615 -10.98 -1.25 10.42
N GLY A 616 -10.53 -2.27 9.68
CA GLY A 616 -11.40 -3.21 8.96
C GLY A 616 -10.96 -4.65 9.21
N GLY A 617 -11.95 -5.53 9.47
CA GLY A 617 -11.77 -6.98 9.38
C GLY A 617 -12.30 -7.47 8.03
N GLU A 618 -11.56 -8.33 7.34
CA GLU A 618 -11.78 -8.58 5.90
C GLU A 618 -11.69 -10.05 5.52
N VAL A 619 -12.41 -10.41 4.45
CA VAL A 619 -12.35 -11.75 3.85
C VAL A 619 -12.14 -11.65 2.34
N GLU A 620 -11.18 -12.43 1.85
CA GLU A 620 -11.03 -12.77 0.44
C GLU A 620 -11.76 -14.09 0.20
N GLY A 621 -12.72 -14.10 -0.74
CA GLY A 621 -13.41 -15.31 -1.18
C GLY A 621 -13.44 -15.36 -2.70
N ASP A 622 -12.84 -16.38 -3.31
CA ASP A 622 -12.88 -16.58 -4.76
C ASP A 622 -14.22 -17.21 -5.17
N VAL A 623 -14.92 -16.59 -6.13
CA VAL A 623 -16.24 -17.04 -6.57
C VAL A 623 -16.06 -18.06 -7.69
N GLY A 624 -15.93 -19.33 -7.30
CA GLY A 624 -16.24 -20.44 -8.19
C GLY A 624 -17.73 -20.44 -8.52
N GLY A 625 -18.08 -20.18 -9.78
CA GLY A 625 -19.46 -20.18 -10.25
C GLY A 625 -20.15 -21.53 -10.02
N ALA A 626 -21.29 -21.50 -9.34
CA ALA A 626 -22.23 -22.60 -9.31
C ALA A 626 -23.51 -22.19 -10.06
N GLY A 627 -23.64 -22.69 -11.28
CA GLY A 627 -24.91 -23.09 -11.92
C GLY A 627 -26.06 -22.08 -12.00
N GLU A 628 -26.40 -21.71 -13.23
CA GLU A 628 -27.71 -21.17 -13.58
C GLU A 628 -28.86 -22.01 -12.99
N GLY A 629 -29.87 -21.31 -12.46
CA GLY A 629 -31.24 -21.81 -12.41
C GLY A 629 -31.86 -21.97 -11.02
N ARG A 630 -32.37 -20.87 -10.44
CA ARG A 630 -33.70 -20.78 -9.80
C ARG A 630 -34.02 -19.33 -9.44
N GLY A 631 -35.26 -18.92 -9.73
CA GLY A 631 -35.77 -17.54 -9.61
C GLY A 631 -35.90 -17.01 -8.17
N PRO A 632 -36.48 -15.81 -7.99
CA PRO A 632 -36.38 -15.06 -6.74
C PRO A 632 -37.23 -15.73 -5.65
N GLY A 633 -36.58 -16.29 -4.63
CA GLY A 633 -37.20 -16.87 -3.44
C GLY A 633 -36.46 -16.42 -2.20
N GLY A 634 -37.19 -15.85 -1.24
CA GLY A 634 -36.67 -15.00 -0.17
C GLY A 634 -35.62 -15.61 0.77
N CYS A 635 -34.75 -14.74 1.27
CA CYS A 635 -33.95 -14.97 2.46
C CYS A 635 -34.86 -15.02 3.69
N GLY A 636 -35.05 -16.22 4.22
CA GLY A 636 -35.67 -16.45 5.52
C GLY A 636 -35.52 -17.91 5.89
N GLN A 637 -34.86 -18.15 7.03
CA GLN A 637 -34.71 -19.42 7.76
C GLN A 637 -33.57 -20.35 7.32
N GLY A 638 -32.65 -20.61 8.27
CA GLY A 638 -31.61 -21.62 8.11
C GLY A 638 -30.49 -21.61 9.16
N TRP A 639 -30.77 -21.32 10.43
CA TRP A 639 -29.86 -21.66 11.55
C TRP A 639 -30.68 -22.37 12.62
N VAL A 640 -30.85 -23.68 12.50
CA VAL A 640 -31.29 -24.54 13.61
C VAL A 640 -30.60 -25.90 13.51
N ASP A 641 -30.02 -26.27 14.64
CA ASP A 641 -29.62 -27.58 15.18
C ASP A 641 -28.42 -28.36 14.60
N GLY A 642 -27.40 -28.44 15.45
CA GLY A 642 -26.26 -29.34 15.36
C GLY A 642 -25.47 -29.44 16.67
N GLY A 643 -26.13 -29.92 17.73
CA GLY A 643 -25.58 -30.63 18.91
C GLY A 643 -24.28 -30.15 19.58
N VAL A 644 -24.43 -29.49 20.73
CA VAL A 644 -23.37 -29.38 21.75
C VAL A 644 -23.71 -30.35 22.89
N GLU A 645 -22.81 -31.29 23.16
CA GLU A 645 -22.88 -32.15 24.34
C GLU A 645 -22.69 -31.32 25.63
N ASP A 646 -23.53 -31.65 26.61
CA ASP A 646 -23.68 -30.98 27.90
C ASP A 646 -22.38 -30.87 28.71
N GLY A 647 -22.17 -29.66 29.26
CA GLY A 647 -21.32 -29.47 30.42
C GLY A 647 -20.96 -28.01 30.64
N VAL A 648 -21.80 -27.26 31.36
CA VAL A 648 -21.42 -26.30 32.42
C VAL A 648 -22.68 -25.64 33.01
N CYS A 649 -22.60 -25.44 34.33
CA CYS A 649 -23.65 -25.15 35.29
C CYS A 649 -24.54 -23.94 35.01
N SER A 650 -25.81 -24.15 35.32
CA SER A 650 -26.91 -23.20 35.45
C SER A 650 -26.68 -22.12 36.52
N LEU A 651 -26.91 -20.85 36.14
CA LEU A 651 -27.32 -19.78 37.03
C LEU A 651 -28.60 -19.17 36.43
N GLY A 652 -29.73 -19.47 37.08
CA GLY A 652 -31.06 -19.08 36.62
C GLY A 652 -31.37 -17.60 36.85
N CYS A 653 -32.18 -17.04 35.96
CA CYS A 653 -33.00 -15.86 36.23
C CYS A 653 -34.44 -16.22 35.87
N GLU A 654 -35.31 -16.14 36.86
CA GLU A 654 -36.74 -16.40 36.77
C GLU A 654 -37.41 -15.37 35.84
N GLY A 655 -38.30 -15.87 34.98
CA GLY A 655 -39.07 -15.07 34.05
C GLY A 655 -40.20 -14.29 34.73
N THR A 656 -40.51 -13.13 34.15
CA THR A 656 -41.86 -12.57 34.18
C THR A 656 -42.22 -12.16 32.77
N GLU A 657 -43.22 -12.85 32.20
CA GLU A 657 -43.83 -12.56 30.92
C GLU A 657 -44.61 -11.24 30.98
N VAL A 658 -44.41 -10.38 29.98
CA VAL A 658 -45.40 -9.36 29.57
C VAL A 658 -45.43 -9.33 28.05
N GLU A 659 -46.56 -9.74 27.48
CA GLU A 659 -46.92 -9.51 26.07
C GLU A 659 -47.23 -8.02 25.83
N GLY A 660 -46.76 -7.47 24.71
CA GLY A 660 -47.12 -6.13 24.25
C GLY A 660 -46.54 -5.79 22.87
N ASP A 661 -47.43 -5.41 21.95
CA ASP A 661 -47.26 -5.10 20.52
C ASP A 661 -46.13 -4.10 20.14
N GLY A 662 -45.60 -4.30 18.93
CA GLY A 662 -45.46 -3.23 17.93
C GLY A 662 -44.23 -2.32 18.01
N SER A 663 -43.37 -2.44 16.98
CA SER A 663 -42.35 -1.47 16.53
C SER A 663 -41.31 -1.00 17.54
N ASP A 664 -40.15 -1.64 17.55
CA ASP A 664 -38.87 -0.97 17.75
C ASP A 664 -37.73 -1.85 17.20
N VAL A 665 -36.96 -1.30 16.25
CA VAL A 665 -35.71 -1.89 15.76
C VAL A 665 -34.64 -1.45 16.74
N GLY A 666 -34.39 -2.28 17.76
CA GLY A 666 -33.41 -2.00 18.81
C GLY A 666 -31.97 -2.16 18.33
N ASP A 667 -31.18 -1.11 18.49
CA ASP A 667 -29.72 -1.09 18.37
C ASP A 667 -29.09 -2.09 19.36
N CYS A 668 -28.50 -3.16 18.82
CA CYS A 668 -27.64 -4.06 19.59
C CYS A 668 -26.21 -3.52 19.60
N VAL A 669 -25.87 -2.77 20.65
CA VAL A 669 -24.48 -2.41 20.97
C VAL A 669 -23.82 -3.60 21.65
N VAL A 670 -22.98 -4.33 20.92
CA VAL A 670 -22.09 -5.34 21.50
C VAL A 670 -20.79 -4.64 21.89
N GLY A 671 -20.59 -4.46 23.19
CA GLY A 671 -19.29 -4.07 23.72
C GLY A 671 -18.28 -5.17 23.41
N ILE A 672 -17.22 -4.82 22.68
CA ILE A 672 -16.02 -5.66 22.59
C ILE A 672 -15.36 -5.60 23.98
N SER A 673 -15.63 -6.62 24.79
CA SER A 673 -15.01 -6.86 26.10
C SER A 673 -13.79 -7.76 25.99
#